data_AF-A0A964V5F3-F1
#
_entry.id   AF-A0A964V5F3-F1
#
_cell.length_a   1.000
_cell.length_b   1.000
_cell.length_c   1.000
_cell.angle_alpha   90.00
_cell.angle_beta   90.00
_cell.angle_gamma   90.00
#
_symmetry.space_group_name_H-M   'P 1'
#
loop_
_entity.id
_entity.type
_entity.pdbx_description
1 polymer ?
#
loop_
_entity_poly.entity_id
_entity_poly.type
_entity_poly.pdbx_seq_one_letter_code
_entity_poly.pdbx_strand_id
1 'polypeptide(L)'
;MINSEVALGWGVTHYRDAASLADGPKVPASSRSSAFRPGGTLATLAILQADARAVARLYPALSGEHEVVVCSSWESMGRMLGRNDFDGCLVDADHPDRETASREIESLRIRHPGVAVIAYVEANYPLAYYDLGGLGVAGILATDAAPPAIRAVIDRALATARADRIARGLEGRYASPGPDAIGWAVEHAGPDTSVEKLAAALGHTPRSLRLALENAGFPAPTRVLLWGRLLLAGARLGRDGRTVEDVAFSLGYATATSLARAMKSQTGLTPHEVSERGGTERVRDALFPETGDSRSPTVRLGKIASVALFAFLTGCATLGVGGSGVDRGSIDALLGTSPLDRAHFGVLAIDARTGRTLYARDAQRWFVPASNQKILITAAAWTLLGPQYRFRTEIWASGPLENGRLDGDLVLVGSGDPSLSARYWESGTEALRALSDSVATAGVRHVTGSLLVDVSAWDSASVAPTREVDDLIFDYGATGGAFAIDEGEIRVVARPGPWPGLPAEVEWSPRGTDDFVLSRVRTGRADATTRITARYLPETRQLVLDGNVALGTVDTVAFAQRDPVRQAAAALSRSIEDAGVTVEQGWGVRWTPGEAVGRQCLAGAVRGCPRARLLASLESPPLQELVRGVLGPSQNWIAEQLILALGAERGERGSWPQGIGVVEAFLREAGVDSLDVSARDGSGLSAYNLVTPRALIRVLQYMAARPDAPIYRAAMAEPGEKDSTLEERLSGLEGRVFAKTGTISNVNSLSGYLVRESGEGVIFAILANGAGLDDGEVEATIDEIVRVLAR
;
A
#
# COMPACT_ATOMS: atom_id res chain seq x y z
N MET A 1 -27.69 -16.66 -44.51
CA MET A 1 -28.85 -15.76 -44.76
C MET A 1 -28.86 -14.79 -43.60
N ILE A 2 -28.08 -13.70 -43.55
CA ILE A 2 -27.99 -12.50 -44.41
C ILE A 2 -29.26 -11.62 -44.37
N ASN A 3 -29.04 -10.44 -43.76
CA ASN A 3 -29.57 -9.08 -43.99
C ASN A 3 -30.98 -8.65 -43.56
N SER A 4 -31.03 -7.56 -42.80
CA SER A 4 -31.64 -6.30 -43.28
C SER A 4 -31.04 -5.07 -42.57
N GLU A 5 -30.82 -4.04 -43.38
CA GLU A 5 -30.21 -2.73 -43.10
C GLU A 5 -31.13 -1.81 -42.27
N VAL A 6 -30.54 -0.86 -41.53
CA VAL A 6 -31.03 0.52 -41.45
C VAL A 6 -29.85 1.48 -41.39
N ALA A 7 -29.65 2.24 -42.45
CA ALA A 7 -28.80 3.43 -42.49
C ALA A 7 -29.62 4.66 -42.06
N LEU A 8 -29.10 5.44 -41.11
CA LEU A 8 -29.53 6.81 -40.84
C LEU A 8 -28.30 7.71 -40.70
N GLY A 9 -28.30 8.77 -41.49
CA GLY A 9 -27.13 9.57 -41.82
C GLY A 9 -26.67 10.56 -40.75
N TRP A 10 -25.44 11.04 -40.94
CA TRP A 10 -24.88 12.19 -40.24
C TRP A 10 -24.37 13.18 -41.27
N GLY A 11 -24.94 14.38 -41.22
CA GLY A 11 -24.64 15.49 -42.10
C GLY A 11 -23.26 16.08 -41.84
N VAL A 12 -22.57 16.36 -42.94
CA VAL A 12 -21.35 17.16 -43.04
C VAL A 12 -21.66 18.59 -42.62
N THR A 13 -20.88 19.16 -41.69
CA THR A 13 -20.85 20.61 -41.45
C THR A 13 -19.42 21.12 -41.63
N HIS A 14 -19.24 22.05 -42.56
CA HIS A 14 -17.97 22.61 -43.01
C HIS A 14 -17.33 23.56 -41.97
N TYR A 15 -16.03 23.37 -41.73
CA TYR A 15 -15.13 24.34 -41.07
C TYR A 15 -14.75 25.47 -42.03
N ARG A 16 -15.40 26.63 -41.94
CA ARG A 16 -14.86 27.87 -42.53
C ARG A 16 -14.93 29.12 -41.66
N ASP A 17 -15.55 29.08 -40.47
CA ASP A 17 -15.73 30.27 -39.63
C ASP A 17 -15.22 30.08 -38.19
N ALA A 18 -13.91 29.88 -38.03
CA ALA A 18 -13.26 29.95 -36.71
C ALA A 18 -12.23 31.09 -36.61
N ALA A 19 -12.44 32.16 -37.38
CA ALA A 19 -11.65 33.41 -37.28
C ALA A 19 -12.28 34.46 -36.34
N SER A 20 -13.30 34.11 -35.55
CA SER A 20 -14.07 35.08 -34.74
C SER A 20 -14.31 34.70 -33.27
N LEU A 21 -13.45 33.86 -32.68
CA LEU A 21 -13.37 33.71 -31.22
C LEU A 21 -11.99 34.14 -30.73
N ALA A 22 -11.71 35.43 -30.94
CA ALA A 22 -10.70 36.16 -30.21
C ALA A 22 -11.20 36.40 -28.77
N ASP A 23 -11.07 35.38 -27.92
CA ASP A 23 -10.86 35.48 -26.47
C ASP A 23 -10.84 34.06 -25.89
N GLY A 24 -9.73 33.34 -26.16
CA GLY A 24 -9.37 32.17 -25.37
C GLY A 24 -9.06 32.58 -23.92
N PRO A 25 -9.19 31.67 -22.94
CA PRO A 25 -8.98 32.00 -21.53
C PRO A 25 -7.60 32.62 -21.34
N LYS A 26 -7.56 33.85 -20.79
CA LYS A 26 -6.32 34.52 -20.42
C LYS A 26 -5.52 33.64 -19.46
N VAL A 27 -4.38 33.14 -19.93
CA VAL A 27 -3.36 32.50 -19.11
C VAL A 27 -2.90 33.50 -18.04
N PRO A 28 -2.94 33.18 -16.74
CA PRO A 28 -2.46 34.08 -15.71
C PRO A 28 -0.95 34.33 -15.90
N ALA A 29 -0.54 35.60 -15.84
CA ALA A 29 0.87 35.95 -15.75
C ALA A 29 1.49 35.26 -14.52
N SER A 30 2.63 34.62 -14.73
CA SER A 30 3.35 33.78 -13.77
C SER A 30 3.56 34.47 -12.42
N SER A 31 2.80 34.07 -11.40
CA SER A 31 3.21 34.26 -10.00
C SER A 31 4.03 33.05 -9.59
N ARG A 32 5.34 33.23 -9.36
CA ARG A 32 6.23 32.20 -8.80
C ARG A 32 5.74 31.84 -7.39
N SER A 33 4.99 30.75 -7.28
CA SER A 33 4.67 30.07 -6.03
C SER A 33 5.50 28.78 -5.98
N SER A 34 6.58 28.79 -5.19
CA SER A 34 7.42 27.61 -4.98
C SER A 34 6.76 26.69 -3.93
N ALA A 35 5.76 25.93 -4.36
CA ALA A 35 5.26 24.79 -3.60
C ALA A 35 6.04 23.54 -4.04
N PHE A 36 6.92 23.06 -3.17
CA PHE A 36 7.69 21.84 -3.34
C PHE A 36 6.77 20.62 -3.47
N ARG A 37 6.97 19.79 -4.51
CA ARG A 37 6.21 18.56 -4.78
C ARG A 37 7.16 17.42 -5.18
N PRO A 38 7.11 16.25 -4.52
CA PRO A 38 7.99 15.14 -4.83
C PRO A 38 7.41 14.29 -5.99
N GLY A 39 8.10 14.24 -7.14
CA GLY A 39 7.80 13.25 -8.21
C GLY A 39 8.08 13.68 -9.65
N GLY A 40 7.47 14.77 -10.14
CA GLY A 40 7.33 15.02 -11.59
C GLY A 40 8.55 15.66 -12.27
N THR A 41 8.99 15.11 -13.41
CA THR A 41 10.04 15.66 -14.29
C THR A 41 9.73 17.13 -14.61
N LEU A 42 10.56 18.12 -14.25
CA LEU A 42 10.33 19.51 -14.68
C LEU A 42 10.90 19.65 -16.10
N ALA A 43 10.07 19.36 -17.10
CA ALA A 43 10.40 19.41 -18.52
C ALA A 43 9.67 20.58 -19.19
N THR A 44 10.25 21.15 -20.24
CA THR A 44 9.59 22.19 -21.05
C THR A 44 9.01 21.56 -22.31
N LEU A 45 7.69 21.65 -22.45
CA LEU A 45 6.91 20.98 -23.49
C LEU A 45 6.21 21.99 -24.40
N ALA A 46 6.27 21.78 -25.70
CA ALA A 46 5.43 22.48 -26.67
C ALA A 46 4.19 21.62 -27.00
N ILE A 47 3.01 22.22 -27.10
CA ILE A 47 1.79 21.54 -27.54
C ILE A 47 1.27 22.20 -28.81
N LEU A 48 1.14 21.42 -29.89
CA LEU A 48 0.43 21.81 -31.10
C LEU A 48 -0.80 20.91 -31.28
N GLN A 49 -1.98 21.45 -30.96
CA GLN A 49 -3.27 20.75 -31.10
C GLN A 49 -4.33 21.70 -31.67
N ALA A 50 -5.07 21.26 -32.70
CA ALA A 50 -6.10 22.06 -33.37
C ALA A 50 -7.43 22.16 -32.59
N ASP A 51 -7.82 21.10 -31.88
CA ASP A 51 -8.97 21.04 -30.98
C ASP A 51 -8.64 21.68 -29.61
N ALA A 52 -9.33 22.78 -29.33
CA ALA A 52 -9.25 23.49 -28.05
C ALA A 52 -9.62 22.61 -26.85
N ARG A 53 -10.49 21.58 -27.02
CA ARG A 53 -10.85 20.64 -25.95
C ARG A 53 -9.70 19.71 -25.60
N ALA A 54 -8.91 19.29 -26.59
CA ALA A 54 -7.70 18.51 -26.37
C ALA A 54 -6.66 19.33 -25.61
N VAL A 55 -6.44 20.59 -25.98
CA VAL A 55 -5.55 21.51 -25.23
C VAL A 55 -6.04 21.70 -23.80
N ALA A 56 -7.35 21.90 -23.58
CA ALA A 56 -7.93 22.06 -22.26
C ALA A 56 -7.80 20.81 -21.36
N ARG A 57 -7.56 19.63 -21.95
CA ARG A 57 -7.26 18.39 -21.22
C ARG A 57 -5.77 18.18 -20.98
N LEU A 58 -4.96 18.38 -22.01
CA LEU A 58 -3.50 18.19 -21.94
C LEU A 58 -2.86 19.24 -21.03
N TYR A 59 -3.27 20.50 -21.12
CA TYR A 59 -2.65 21.58 -20.38
C TYR A 59 -2.72 21.38 -18.85
N PRO A 60 -3.88 21.15 -18.21
CA PRO A 60 -3.94 20.91 -16.76
C PRO A 60 -3.28 19.59 -16.33
N ALA A 61 -3.26 18.59 -17.22
CA ALA A 61 -2.56 17.33 -16.94
C ALA A 61 -1.05 17.54 -16.83
N LEU A 62 -0.49 18.53 -17.53
CA LEU A 62 0.95 18.76 -17.67
C LEU A 62 1.47 19.99 -16.91
N SER A 63 0.73 21.09 -16.87
CA SER A 63 1.16 22.40 -16.32
C SER A 63 1.43 22.40 -14.82
N GLY A 64 1.06 21.32 -14.11
CA GLY A 64 1.37 21.11 -12.69
C GLY A 64 2.72 20.44 -12.42
N GLU A 65 3.36 19.87 -13.45
CA GLU A 65 4.64 19.13 -13.35
C GLU A 65 5.67 19.57 -14.41
N HIS A 66 5.21 20.10 -15.54
CA HIS A 66 6.00 20.57 -16.67
C HIS A 66 5.69 22.04 -16.99
N GLU A 67 6.66 22.73 -17.58
CA GLU A 67 6.40 24.01 -18.23
C GLU A 67 5.81 23.74 -19.61
N VAL A 68 4.66 24.36 -19.91
CA VAL A 68 3.89 24.04 -21.13
C VAL A 68 3.67 25.29 -21.95
N VAL A 69 4.08 25.25 -23.22
CA VAL A 69 3.86 26.30 -24.22
C VAL A 69 2.92 25.78 -25.30
N VAL A 70 1.76 26.41 -25.45
CA VAL A 70 0.82 26.06 -26.53
C VAL A 70 1.18 26.83 -27.80
N CYS A 71 1.32 26.11 -28.91
CA CYS A 71 1.64 26.62 -30.24
C CYS A 71 0.40 26.57 -31.14
N SER A 72 0.20 27.60 -31.95
CA SER A 72 -0.96 27.70 -32.85
C SER A 72 -0.71 27.18 -34.27
N SER A 73 0.54 26.88 -34.63
CA SER A 73 0.91 26.34 -35.96
C SER A 73 2.27 25.63 -35.92
N TRP A 74 2.54 24.79 -36.94
CA TRP A 74 3.85 24.16 -37.16
C TRP A 74 4.99 25.20 -37.26
N GLU A 75 4.75 26.34 -37.92
CA GLU A 75 5.72 27.44 -38.02
C GLU A 75 6.00 28.07 -36.64
N SER A 76 4.97 28.28 -35.82
CA SER A 76 5.13 28.78 -34.46
C SER A 76 5.91 27.81 -33.58
N MET A 77 5.61 26.52 -33.68
CA MET A 77 6.32 25.48 -32.94
C MET A 77 7.79 25.39 -33.35
N GLY A 78 8.09 25.37 -34.65
CA GLY A 78 9.46 25.38 -35.16
C GLY A 78 10.27 26.60 -34.68
N ARG A 79 9.67 27.80 -34.66
CA ARG A 79 10.32 29.00 -34.13
C ARG A 79 10.57 28.94 -32.62
N MET A 80 9.64 28.36 -31.85
CA MET A 80 9.79 28.21 -30.40
C MET A 80 10.86 27.18 -30.04
N LEU A 81 10.85 26.02 -30.69
CA LEU A 81 11.86 24.97 -30.52
C LEU A 81 13.27 25.44 -30.92
N GLY A 82 13.38 26.42 -31.82
CA GLY A 82 14.67 27.03 -32.17
C GLY A 82 15.15 28.14 -31.22
N ARG A 83 14.32 28.62 -30.29
CA ARG A 83 14.62 29.75 -29.39
C ARG A 83 14.80 29.37 -27.92
N ASN A 84 14.21 28.26 -27.49
CA ASN A 84 14.28 27.80 -26.10
C ASN A 84 14.64 26.31 -26.04
N ASP A 85 15.14 25.89 -24.89
CA ASP A 85 15.48 24.49 -24.63
C ASP A 85 14.23 23.68 -24.28
N PHE A 86 13.58 23.10 -25.29
CA PHE A 86 12.47 22.17 -25.11
C PHE A 86 12.95 20.73 -24.95
N ASP A 87 12.27 19.97 -24.09
CA ASP A 87 12.54 18.54 -23.89
C ASP A 87 11.65 17.65 -24.76
N GLY A 88 10.44 18.13 -25.07
CA GLY A 88 9.49 17.40 -25.89
C GLY A 88 8.45 18.31 -26.54
N CYS A 89 7.75 17.77 -27.53
CA CYS A 89 6.58 18.38 -28.11
C CYS A 89 5.46 17.35 -28.31
N LEU A 90 4.23 17.77 -28.05
CA LEU A 90 3.03 17.03 -28.43
C LEU A 90 2.49 17.62 -29.74
N VAL A 91 2.24 16.74 -30.69
CA VAL A 91 1.75 17.10 -32.03
C VAL A 91 0.49 16.33 -32.37
N ASP A 92 -0.47 17.03 -32.93
CA ASP A 92 -1.65 16.43 -33.54
C ASP A 92 -1.26 15.63 -34.78
N ALA A 93 -1.29 14.30 -34.67
CA ALA A 93 -1.00 13.41 -35.79
C ALA A 93 -2.23 13.16 -36.68
N ASP A 94 -3.43 13.53 -36.20
CA ASP A 94 -4.69 13.44 -36.93
C ASP A 94 -5.07 14.77 -37.63
N HIS A 95 -4.07 15.63 -37.87
CA HIS A 95 -4.22 16.87 -38.62
C HIS A 95 -5.03 16.65 -39.93
N PRO A 96 -5.93 17.58 -40.32
CA PRO A 96 -6.80 17.41 -41.50
C PRO A 96 -6.06 17.11 -42.81
N ASP A 97 -4.79 17.50 -42.89
CA ASP A 97 -3.83 17.12 -43.92
C ASP A 97 -2.70 16.29 -43.28
N ARG A 98 -2.84 14.96 -43.37
CA ARG A 98 -1.93 13.98 -42.76
C ARG A 98 -0.56 13.91 -43.45
N GLU A 99 -0.51 14.11 -44.77
CA GLU A 99 0.76 14.11 -45.50
C GLU A 99 1.63 15.30 -45.09
N THR A 100 1.00 16.43 -44.79
CA THR A 100 1.68 17.58 -44.19
C THR A 100 2.14 17.30 -42.75
N ALA A 101 1.31 16.69 -41.90
CA ALA A 101 1.72 16.36 -40.53
C ALA A 101 2.90 15.37 -40.48
N SER A 102 2.89 14.32 -41.29
CA SER A 102 4.00 13.36 -41.36
C SER A 102 5.32 14.02 -41.78
N ARG A 103 5.28 14.88 -42.82
CA ARG A 103 6.47 15.64 -43.28
C ARG A 103 6.98 16.60 -42.22
N GLU A 104 6.10 17.26 -41.47
CA GLU A 104 6.50 18.18 -40.40
C GLU A 104 7.07 17.44 -39.18
N ILE A 105 6.50 16.28 -38.80
CA ILE A 105 7.04 15.41 -37.74
C ILE A 105 8.46 14.95 -38.09
N GLU A 106 8.66 14.48 -39.32
CA GLU A 106 9.98 14.07 -39.83
C GLU A 106 10.96 15.25 -39.82
N SER A 107 10.52 16.42 -40.30
CA SER A 107 11.31 17.66 -40.30
C SER A 107 11.73 18.09 -38.89
N LEU A 108 10.84 17.98 -37.89
CA LEU A 108 11.15 18.30 -36.50
C LEU A 108 12.17 17.32 -35.91
N ARG A 109 12.03 16.04 -36.21
CA ARG A 109 12.99 15.01 -35.79
C ARG A 109 14.40 15.26 -36.33
N ILE A 110 14.50 15.70 -37.58
CA ILE A 110 15.78 16.02 -38.22
C ILE A 110 16.38 17.31 -37.66
N ARG A 111 15.57 18.37 -37.51
CA ARG A 111 16.05 19.69 -37.06
C ARG A 111 16.32 19.74 -35.55
N HIS A 112 15.60 18.95 -34.77
CA HIS A 112 15.66 18.94 -33.31
C HIS A 112 15.81 17.50 -32.78
N PRO A 113 16.93 16.81 -33.05
CA PRO A 113 17.12 15.39 -32.70
C PRO A 113 17.15 15.12 -31.19
N GLY A 114 17.16 16.16 -30.36
CA GLY A 114 17.07 16.08 -28.90
C GLY A 114 15.66 16.24 -28.32
N VAL A 115 14.66 16.67 -29.10
CA VAL A 115 13.30 16.92 -28.60
C VAL A 115 12.47 15.65 -28.77
N ALA A 116 11.83 15.18 -27.69
CA ALA A 116 10.92 14.04 -27.74
C ALA A 116 9.63 14.43 -28.49
N VAL A 117 9.39 13.84 -29.66
CA VAL A 117 8.15 14.08 -30.42
C VAL A 117 7.10 13.05 -30.01
N ILE A 118 5.96 13.51 -29.49
CA ILE A 118 4.86 12.66 -29.01
C ILE A 118 3.63 12.92 -29.88
N ALA A 119 3.11 11.87 -30.51
CA ALA A 119 1.92 11.97 -31.36
C ALA A 119 0.64 11.85 -30.53
N TYR A 120 -0.30 12.77 -30.70
CA TYR A 120 -1.65 12.68 -30.14
C TYR A 120 -2.61 12.15 -31.21
N VAL A 121 -3.33 11.06 -30.93
CA VAL A 121 -4.11 10.29 -31.92
C VAL A 121 -5.48 9.84 -31.39
N GLU A 122 -6.48 9.73 -32.26
CA GLU A 122 -7.80 9.16 -31.93
C GLU A 122 -7.77 7.64 -31.65
N ALA A 123 -8.45 7.21 -30.58
CA ALA A 123 -8.41 5.83 -30.07
C ALA A 123 -8.91 4.74 -31.04
N ASN A 124 -9.72 5.10 -32.05
CA ASN A 124 -10.35 4.14 -32.97
C ASN A 124 -9.61 3.95 -34.30
N TYR A 125 -8.33 4.37 -34.42
CA TYR A 125 -7.61 4.38 -35.69
C TYR A 125 -6.38 3.42 -35.73
N PRO A 126 -6.58 2.10 -35.90
CA PRO A 126 -5.53 1.09 -35.71
C PRO A 126 -4.42 1.06 -36.78
N LEU A 127 -4.59 1.69 -37.95
CA LEU A 127 -3.61 1.66 -39.05
C LEU A 127 -2.53 2.77 -38.97
N ALA A 128 -2.63 3.74 -38.06
CA ALA A 128 -1.65 4.84 -37.95
C ALA A 128 -0.44 4.55 -37.03
N TYR A 129 -0.47 3.49 -36.22
CA TYR A 129 0.59 3.22 -35.24
C TYR A 129 1.91 2.78 -35.88
N TYR A 130 1.86 2.05 -37.00
CA TYR A 130 3.06 1.55 -37.68
C TYR A 130 3.81 2.69 -38.40
N ASP A 131 3.07 3.56 -39.10
CA ASP A 131 3.65 4.70 -39.84
C ASP A 131 4.25 5.73 -38.89
N LEU A 132 3.59 6.00 -37.74
CA LEU A 132 4.14 6.89 -36.70
C LEU A 132 5.42 6.34 -36.09
N GLY A 133 5.51 5.02 -35.90
CA GLY A 133 6.75 4.35 -35.51
C GLY A 133 7.87 4.55 -36.54
N GLY A 134 7.55 4.45 -37.84
CA GLY A 134 8.48 4.74 -38.94
C GLY A 134 8.97 6.19 -38.99
N LEU A 135 8.16 7.14 -38.50
CA LEU A 135 8.53 8.56 -38.37
C LEU A 135 9.39 8.86 -37.13
N GLY A 136 9.61 7.88 -36.25
CA GLY A 136 10.50 8.03 -35.09
C GLY A 136 9.92 8.87 -33.95
N VAL A 137 8.60 8.83 -33.73
CA VAL A 137 7.98 9.44 -32.54
C VAL A 137 8.39 8.68 -31.28
N ALA A 138 8.64 9.41 -30.19
CA ALA A 138 9.07 8.87 -28.91
C ALA A 138 7.91 8.33 -28.05
N GLY A 139 6.67 8.67 -28.40
CA GLY A 139 5.47 8.19 -27.72
C GLY A 139 4.21 8.47 -28.52
N ILE A 140 3.16 7.71 -28.24
CA ILE A 140 1.84 7.87 -28.85
C ILE A 140 0.81 7.97 -27.74
N LEU A 141 -0.01 9.02 -27.78
CA LEU A 141 -1.00 9.35 -26.78
C LEU A 141 -2.40 9.31 -27.37
N ALA A 142 -3.23 8.39 -26.87
CA ALA A 142 -4.61 8.26 -27.31
C ALA A 142 -5.48 9.42 -26.79
N THR A 143 -6.48 9.82 -27.57
CA THR A 143 -7.37 10.92 -27.21
C THR A 143 -8.21 10.61 -25.98
N ASP A 144 -8.54 9.36 -25.68
CA ASP A 144 -9.30 8.96 -24.49
C ASP A 144 -8.44 8.74 -23.24
N ALA A 145 -7.12 8.92 -23.32
CA ALA A 145 -6.21 8.69 -22.20
C ALA A 145 -6.56 9.56 -20.97
N ALA A 146 -6.62 8.91 -19.81
CA ALA A 146 -6.80 9.57 -18.52
C ALA A 146 -5.54 10.37 -18.10
N PRO A 147 -5.65 11.43 -17.26
CA PRO A 147 -4.51 12.26 -16.86
C PRO A 147 -3.27 11.51 -16.35
N PRO A 148 -3.37 10.44 -15.54
CA PRO A 148 -2.19 9.67 -15.13
C PRO A 148 -1.49 8.96 -16.30
N ALA A 149 -2.27 8.43 -17.25
CA ALA A 149 -1.73 7.78 -18.44
C ALA A 149 -1.05 8.78 -19.39
N ILE A 150 -1.61 9.98 -19.53
CA ILE A 150 -0.99 11.09 -20.28
C ILE A 150 0.41 11.36 -19.73
N ARG A 151 0.55 11.49 -18.40
CA ARG A 151 1.85 11.72 -17.74
C ARG A 151 2.82 10.58 -17.96
N ALA A 152 2.39 9.35 -17.75
CA ALA A 152 3.24 8.16 -17.90
C ALA A 152 3.82 8.03 -19.33
N VAL A 153 3.01 8.29 -20.36
CA VAL A 153 3.47 8.26 -21.76
C VAL A 153 4.51 9.35 -22.02
N ILE A 154 4.29 10.56 -21.50
CA ILE A 154 5.17 11.70 -21.72
C ILE A 154 6.50 11.51 -20.99
N ASP A 155 6.48 11.14 -19.71
CA ASP A 155 7.69 10.88 -18.94
C ASP A 155 8.54 9.77 -19.57
N ARG A 156 7.88 8.71 -20.07
CA ARG A 156 8.56 7.64 -20.81
C ARG A 156 9.18 8.15 -22.10
N ALA A 157 8.44 8.90 -22.93
CA ALA A 157 8.95 9.45 -24.18
C ALA A 157 10.15 10.39 -23.96
N LEU A 158 10.11 11.20 -22.90
CA LEU A 158 11.21 12.08 -22.51
C LEU A 158 12.44 11.28 -22.04
N ALA A 159 12.23 10.20 -21.28
CA ALA A 159 13.30 9.31 -20.83
C ALA A 159 13.97 8.59 -22.02
N THR A 160 13.18 8.03 -22.93
CA THR A 160 13.66 7.36 -24.15
C THR A 160 14.45 8.34 -25.02
N ALA A 161 13.92 9.54 -25.31
CA ALA A 161 14.63 10.52 -26.13
C ALA A 161 15.97 10.97 -25.52
N ARG A 162 16.06 11.05 -24.18
CA ARG A 162 17.30 11.36 -23.46
C ARG A 162 18.30 10.21 -23.54
N ALA A 163 17.86 8.98 -23.32
CA ALA A 163 18.67 7.79 -23.43
C ALA A 163 19.27 7.64 -24.84
N ASP A 164 18.43 7.79 -25.85
CA ASP A 164 18.78 7.83 -27.27
C ASP A 164 19.88 8.86 -27.58
N ARG A 165 19.74 10.08 -27.05
CA ARG A 165 20.73 11.15 -27.27
C ARG A 165 22.09 10.78 -26.69
N ILE A 166 22.11 10.17 -25.50
CA ILE A 166 23.36 9.73 -24.86
C ILE A 166 23.97 8.57 -25.63
N ALA A 167 23.18 7.57 -26.02
CA ALA A 167 23.64 6.42 -26.80
C ALA A 167 24.23 6.87 -28.15
N ARG A 168 23.52 7.70 -28.92
CA ARG A 168 24.00 8.24 -30.21
C ARG A 168 25.28 9.08 -30.07
N GLY A 169 25.46 9.79 -28.96
CA GLY A 169 26.70 10.52 -28.67
C GLY A 169 27.91 9.63 -28.34
N LEU A 170 27.69 8.35 -28.08
CA LEU A 170 28.72 7.33 -27.85
C LEU A 170 28.96 6.48 -29.11
N GLU A 171 27.96 6.36 -29.98
CA GLU A 171 28.07 5.76 -31.30
C GLU A 171 29.19 6.45 -32.12
N GLY A 172 30.00 5.65 -32.82
CA GLY A 172 31.19 6.13 -33.55
C GLY A 172 32.47 6.18 -32.71
N ARG A 173 32.38 6.25 -31.38
CA ARG A 173 33.56 6.16 -30.46
C ARG A 173 33.69 4.80 -29.81
N TYR A 174 32.58 4.12 -29.56
CA TYR A 174 32.58 2.81 -28.91
C TYR A 174 31.73 1.78 -29.66
N ALA A 175 32.13 0.50 -29.54
CA ALA A 175 31.42 -0.61 -30.17
C ALA A 175 30.18 -1.04 -29.37
N SER A 176 29.18 -1.60 -30.06
CA SER A 176 28.04 -2.29 -29.44
C SER A 176 28.53 -3.52 -28.63
N PRO A 177 27.89 -3.88 -27.49
CA PRO A 177 26.63 -3.34 -26.95
C PRO A 177 26.81 -2.15 -25.99
N GLY A 178 27.97 -1.48 -25.99
CA GLY A 178 28.29 -0.44 -25.01
C GLY A 178 27.35 0.76 -25.00
N PRO A 179 27.21 1.50 -26.12
CA PRO A 179 26.25 2.60 -26.26
C PRO A 179 24.81 2.17 -25.95
N ASP A 180 24.39 1.00 -26.45
CA ASP A 180 23.05 0.43 -26.24
C ASP A 180 22.78 0.16 -24.75
N ALA A 181 23.76 -0.38 -24.04
CA ALA A 181 23.67 -0.66 -22.62
C ALA A 181 23.58 0.60 -21.76
N ILE A 182 24.26 1.68 -22.15
CA ILE A 182 24.12 2.98 -21.48
C ILE A 182 22.76 3.60 -21.78
N GLY A 183 22.30 3.55 -23.03
CA GLY A 183 20.96 3.99 -23.40
C GLY A 183 19.90 3.32 -22.54
N TRP A 184 19.91 1.98 -22.51
CA TRP A 184 18.99 1.20 -21.69
C TRP A 184 19.09 1.55 -20.20
N ALA A 185 20.31 1.68 -19.67
CA ALA A 185 20.54 1.99 -18.26
C ALA A 185 20.06 3.40 -17.86
N VAL A 186 20.12 4.38 -18.77
CA VAL A 186 19.57 5.73 -18.54
C VAL A 186 18.05 5.72 -18.61
N GLU A 187 17.49 5.05 -19.62
CA GLU A 187 16.03 4.97 -19.81
C GLU A 187 15.33 4.33 -18.61
N HIS A 188 15.94 3.29 -18.05
CA HIS A 188 15.36 2.51 -16.96
C HIS A 188 15.89 2.90 -15.58
N ALA A 189 16.76 3.92 -15.47
CA ALA A 189 17.47 4.28 -14.23
C ALA A 189 16.51 4.46 -13.03
N GLY A 190 16.56 3.52 -12.10
CA GLY A 190 15.71 3.49 -10.91
C GLY A 190 15.96 2.25 -10.04
N PRO A 191 15.13 2.02 -9.00
CA PRO A 191 15.27 0.85 -8.12
C PRO A 191 15.04 -0.49 -8.86
N ASP A 192 14.20 -0.50 -9.91
CA ASP A 192 13.80 -1.72 -10.61
C ASP A 192 14.79 -2.25 -11.66
N THR A 193 15.96 -1.64 -11.81
CA THR A 193 16.99 -2.08 -12.76
C THR A 193 17.82 -3.24 -12.23
N SER A 194 18.03 -4.28 -13.04
CA SER A 194 18.94 -5.38 -12.71
C SER A 194 19.83 -5.75 -13.91
N VAL A 195 20.90 -6.50 -13.64
CA VAL A 195 21.81 -6.97 -14.70
C VAL A 195 21.11 -7.96 -15.62
N GLU A 196 20.18 -8.75 -15.08
CA GLU A 196 19.37 -9.72 -15.81
C GLU A 196 18.46 -9.02 -16.82
N LYS A 197 17.80 -7.93 -16.41
CA LYS A 197 16.94 -7.13 -17.30
C LYS A 197 17.74 -6.45 -18.41
N LEU A 198 18.89 -5.86 -18.05
CA LEU A 198 19.80 -5.25 -19.03
C LEU A 198 20.32 -6.30 -20.03
N ALA A 199 20.72 -7.48 -19.55
CA ALA A 199 21.20 -8.55 -20.40
C ALA A 199 20.09 -9.06 -21.33
N ALA A 200 18.90 -9.33 -20.80
CA ALA A 200 17.76 -9.78 -21.59
C ALA A 200 17.38 -8.76 -22.68
N ALA A 201 17.35 -7.46 -22.35
CA ALA A 201 17.01 -6.39 -23.30
C ALA A 201 18.00 -6.31 -24.47
N LEU A 202 19.28 -6.63 -24.22
CA LEU A 202 20.34 -6.63 -25.24
C LEU A 202 20.54 -8.00 -25.89
N GLY A 203 19.66 -8.97 -25.66
CA GLY A 203 19.78 -10.32 -26.25
C GLY A 203 20.95 -11.15 -25.70
N HIS A 204 21.36 -10.89 -24.46
CA HIS A 204 22.48 -11.55 -23.79
C HIS A 204 22.06 -12.27 -22.49
N THR A 205 22.88 -13.23 -22.04
CA THR A 205 22.92 -13.65 -20.63
C THR A 205 23.78 -12.68 -19.80
N PRO A 206 23.61 -12.59 -18.47
CA PRO A 206 24.47 -11.74 -17.62
C PRO A 206 25.97 -11.96 -17.82
N ARG A 207 26.37 -13.23 -18.02
CA ARG A 207 27.78 -13.61 -18.25
C ARG A 207 28.27 -13.17 -19.62
N SER A 208 27.49 -13.38 -20.68
CA SER A 208 27.88 -12.95 -22.04
C SER A 208 27.86 -11.45 -22.20
N LEU A 209 26.91 -10.75 -21.55
CA LEU A 209 26.85 -9.29 -21.58
C LEU A 209 28.10 -8.70 -20.94
N ARG A 210 28.54 -9.24 -19.79
CA ARG A 210 29.77 -8.79 -19.14
C ARG A 210 30.97 -8.88 -20.08
N LEU A 211 31.15 -10.02 -20.76
CA LEU A 211 32.25 -10.21 -21.71
C LEU A 211 32.13 -9.27 -22.92
N ALA A 212 30.92 -9.08 -23.43
CA ALA A 212 30.67 -8.17 -24.56
C ALA A 212 30.97 -6.71 -24.20
N LEU A 213 30.57 -6.26 -23.00
CA LEU A 213 30.88 -4.92 -22.50
C LEU A 213 32.38 -4.74 -22.26
N GLU A 214 33.05 -5.72 -21.66
CA GLU A 214 34.51 -5.68 -21.45
C GLU A 214 35.25 -5.57 -22.80
N ASN A 215 34.85 -6.32 -23.83
CA ASN A 215 35.40 -6.23 -25.19
C ASN A 215 35.11 -4.89 -25.88
N ALA A 216 33.98 -4.26 -25.56
CA ALA A 216 33.60 -2.94 -26.06
C ALA A 216 34.25 -1.78 -25.29
N GLY A 217 35.07 -2.07 -24.26
CA GLY A 217 35.73 -1.06 -23.42
C GLY A 217 34.86 -0.46 -22.31
N PHE A 218 33.74 -1.09 -21.98
CA PHE A 218 32.82 -0.68 -20.93
C PHE A 218 33.05 -1.44 -19.61
N PRO A 219 32.64 -0.88 -18.46
CA PRO A 219 32.74 -1.58 -17.20
C PRO A 219 31.71 -2.71 -17.09
N ALA A 220 31.81 -3.50 -16.02
CA ALA A 220 30.86 -4.56 -15.74
C ALA A 220 29.39 -4.06 -15.71
N PRO A 221 28.40 -4.91 -16.03
CA PRO A 221 26.99 -4.51 -16.14
C PRO A 221 26.45 -3.74 -14.92
N THR A 222 26.83 -4.14 -13.71
CA THR A 222 26.43 -3.46 -12.46
C THR A 222 26.87 -2.01 -12.41
N ARG A 223 28.05 -1.70 -12.98
CA ARG A 223 28.60 -0.36 -13.04
C ARG A 223 28.01 0.45 -14.20
N VAL A 224 27.61 -0.19 -15.29
CA VAL A 224 26.81 0.44 -16.36
C VAL A 224 25.46 0.93 -15.83
N LEU A 225 24.77 0.12 -15.02
CA LEU A 225 23.53 0.53 -14.36
C LEU A 225 23.75 1.73 -13.42
N LEU A 226 24.86 1.72 -12.67
CA LEU A 226 25.25 2.86 -11.83
C LEU A 226 25.48 4.12 -12.66
N TRP A 227 26.16 4.01 -13.80
CA TRP A 227 26.40 5.13 -14.72
C TRP A 227 25.10 5.68 -15.29
N GLY A 228 24.15 4.82 -15.67
CA GLY A 228 22.80 5.23 -16.09
C GLY A 228 22.10 6.09 -15.02
N ARG A 229 22.14 5.67 -13.76
CA ARG A 229 21.61 6.45 -12.63
C ARG A 229 22.32 7.79 -12.45
N LEU A 230 23.65 7.84 -12.59
CA LEU A 230 24.40 9.10 -12.44
C LEU A 230 24.13 10.08 -13.58
N LEU A 231 24.02 9.60 -14.82
CA LEU A 231 23.64 10.43 -15.98
C LEU A 231 22.24 11.03 -15.81
N LEU A 232 21.29 10.24 -15.32
CA LEU A 232 19.96 10.74 -14.96
C LEU A 232 19.99 11.69 -13.76
N ALA A 233 20.85 11.45 -12.77
CA ALA A 233 21.08 12.37 -11.66
C ALA A 233 21.59 13.72 -12.16
N GLY A 234 22.54 13.74 -13.09
CA GLY A 234 23.03 14.97 -13.71
C GLY A 234 21.93 15.74 -14.44
N ALA A 235 21.01 15.04 -15.10
CA ALA A 235 19.85 15.66 -15.74
C ALA A 235 18.92 16.35 -14.73
N ARG A 236 18.70 15.69 -13.58
CA ARG A 236 17.80 16.18 -12.54
C ARG A 236 18.42 17.27 -11.66
N LEU A 237 19.75 17.28 -11.50
CA LEU A 237 20.49 18.27 -10.72
C LEU A 237 20.77 19.56 -11.51
N GLY A 238 20.94 19.47 -12.83
CA GLY A 238 21.30 20.62 -13.68
C GLY A 238 20.17 21.60 -13.99
N ARG A 239 18.97 21.45 -13.39
CA ARG A 239 17.83 22.35 -13.59
C ARG A 239 17.30 22.84 -12.25
N ASP A 240 17.08 24.15 -12.16
CA ASP A 240 16.79 24.87 -10.92
C ASP A 240 15.62 24.29 -10.12
N GLY A 241 15.90 23.92 -8.87
CA GLY A 241 14.90 23.74 -7.82
C GLY A 241 14.84 22.37 -7.14
N ARG A 242 15.51 21.32 -7.64
CA ARG A 242 15.55 20.02 -6.96
C ARG A 242 16.70 19.92 -5.97
N THR A 243 16.42 19.42 -4.76
CA THR A 243 17.50 19.15 -3.80
C THR A 243 18.26 17.89 -4.22
N VAL A 244 19.52 17.79 -3.80
CA VAL A 244 20.34 16.58 -4.02
C VAL A 244 19.67 15.33 -3.43
N GLU A 245 18.90 15.52 -2.37
CA GLU A 245 18.18 14.48 -1.64
C GLU A 245 17.00 13.92 -2.45
N ASP A 246 16.20 14.77 -3.10
CA ASP A 246 15.13 14.33 -4.00
C ASP A 246 15.66 13.52 -5.18
N VAL A 247 16.79 13.96 -5.74
CA VAL A 247 17.44 13.26 -6.85
C VAL A 247 17.97 11.91 -6.38
N ALA A 248 18.52 11.82 -5.17
CA ALA A 248 19.02 10.56 -4.62
C ALA A 248 17.91 9.53 -4.43
N PHE A 249 16.82 9.91 -3.77
CA PHE A 249 15.71 8.98 -3.50
C PHE A 249 15.01 8.53 -4.78
N SER A 250 14.75 9.46 -5.71
CA SER A 250 14.11 9.14 -6.99
C SER A 250 14.96 8.24 -7.92
N LEU A 251 16.21 7.95 -7.55
CA LEU A 251 17.12 7.07 -8.28
C LEU A 251 17.49 5.81 -7.48
N GLY A 252 16.82 5.55 -6.36
CA GLY A 252 17.03 4.38 -5.51
C GLY A 252 18.27 4.45 -4.61
N TYR A 253 18.80 5.65 -4.33
CA TYR A 253 19.82 5.83 -3.31
C TYR A 253 19.18 6.05 -1.93
N ALA A 254 19.73 5.40 -0.90
CA ALA A 254 19.22 5.49 0.46
C ALA A 254 19.44 6.87 1.13
N THR A 255 20.37 7.70 0.63
CA THR A 255 20.63 9.07 1.12
C THR A 255 21.25 9.94 0.01
N ALA A 256 21.13 11.26 0.16
CA ALA A 256 21.88 12.23 -0.63
C ALA A 256 23.40 11.98 -0.61
N THR A 257 23.94 11.56 0.54
CA THR A 257 25.36 11.23 0.72
C THR A 257 25.77 10.01 -0.09
N SER A 258 24.89 9.00 -0.22
CA SER A 258 25.15 7.81 -1.05
C SER A 258 25.24 8.18 -2.53
N LEU A 259 24.35 9.06 -3.02
CA LEU A 259 24.45 9.62 -4.36
C LEU A 259 25.73 10.44 -4.53
N ALA A 260 26.04 11.32 -3.57
CA ALA A 260 27.24 12.16 -3.61
C ALA A 260 28.53 11.34 -3.64
N ARG A 261 28.61 10.26 -2.86
CA ARG A 261 29.75 9.34 -2.84
C ARG A 261 29.86 8.57 -4.16
N ALA A 262 28.75 8.07 -4.69
CA ALA A 262 28.73 7.39 -5.98
C ALA A 262 29.18 8.33 -7.10
N MET A 263 28.64 9.55 -7.15
CA MET A 263 29.03 10.58 -8.12
C MET A 263 30.51 10.93 -7.98
N LYS A 264 30.99 11.24 -6.76
CA LYS A 264 32.39 11.57 -6.53
C LYS A 264 33.33 10.43 -6.92
N SER A 265 32.96 9.19 -6.62
CA SER A 265 33.76 8.01 -6.92
C SER A 265 33.80 7.67 -8.41
N GLN A 266 32.74 7.96 -9.17
CA GLN A 266 32.64 7.56 -10.58
C GLN A 266 33.05 8.67 -11.54
N THR A 267 32.76 9.93 -11.21
CA THR A 267 32.98 11.09 -12.10
C THR A 267 33.97 12.09 -11.55
N GLY A 268 34.37 11.98 -10.28
CA GLY A 268 35.17 13.01 -9.60
C GLY A 268 34.38 14.27 -9.22
N LEU A 269 33.09 14.34 -9.56
CA LEU A 269 32.22 15.49 -9.33
C LEU A 269 31.33 15.28 -8.09
N THR A 270 30.98 16.37 -7.43
CA THR A 270 29.93 16.40 -6.40
C THR A 270 28.59 16.79 -7.03
N PRO A 271 27.46 16.44 -6.39
CA PRO A 271 26.14 16.87 -6.87
C PRO A 271 26.00 18.38 -7.05
N HIS A 272 26.68 19.16 -6.19
CA HIS A 272 26.70 20.61 -6.28
C HIS A 272 27.49 21.12 -7.51
N GLU A 273 28.67 20.54 -7.79
CA GLU A 273 29.45 20.87 -9.00
C GLU A 273 28.69 20.50 -10.30
N VAL A 274 27.84 19.49 -10.24
CA VAL A 274 26.97 19.08 -11.37
C VAL A 274 25.77 20.02 -11.51
N SER A 275 25.20 20.51 -10.40
CA SER A 275 24.08 21.46 -10.45
C SER A 275 24.48 22.85 -10.94
N GLU A 276 25.68 23.35 -10.60
CA GLU A 276 26.06 24.72 -10.94
C GLU A 276 26.47 24.93 -12.41
N ARG A 277 26.92 23.88 -13.13
CA ARG A 277 27.40 23.97 -14.52
C ARG A 277 27.24 22.66 -15.28
N GLY A 278 26.38 22.62 -16.30
CA GLY A 278 26.40 21.60 -17.36
C GLY A 278 25.74 20.24 -17.08
N GLY A 279 25.13 20.02 -15.91
CA GLY A 279 24.17 18.91 -15.66
C GLY A 279 24.59 17.53 -16.23
N THR A 280 23.75 16.95 -17.09
CA THR A 280 24.00 15.65 -17.74
C THR A 280 25.27 15.62 -18.57
N GLU A 281 25.58 16.70 -19.31
CA GLU A 281 26.73 16.75 -20.20
C GLU A 281 28.02 16.65 -19.41
N ARG A 282 28.09 17.33 -18.26
CA ARG A 282 29.26 17.26 -17.38
C ARG A 282 29.47 15.88 -16.78
N VAL A 283 28.37 15.20 -16.41
CA VAL A 283 28.44 13.80 -15.96
C VAL A 283 28.88 12.89 -17.10
N ARG A 284 28.34 13.07 -18.31
CA ARG A 284 28.72 12.32 -19.51
C ARG A 284 30.21 12.51 -19.81
N ASP A 285 30.70 13.73 -19.85
CA ASP A 285 32.09 14.02 -20.22
C ASP A 285 33.08 13.48 -19.17
N ALA A 286 32.68 13.45 -17.90
CA ALA A 286 33.46 12.84 -16.84
C ALA A 286 33.48 11.30 -16.92
N LEU A 287 32.40 10.67 -17.40
CA LEU A 287 32.34 9.22 -17.63
C LEU A 287 32.98 8.81 -18.96
N PHE A 288 32.96 9.69 -19.97
CA PHE A 288 33.36 9.45 -21.36
C PHE A 288 34.18 10.63 -21.95
N PRO A 289 35.41 10.87 -21.46
CA PRO A 289 36.23 12.01 -21.88
C PRO A 289 36.62 11.95 -23.37
N GLU A 290 36.67 13.11 -24.05
CA GLU A 290 36.79 13.19 -25.51
C GLU A 290 38.20 12.94 -26.10
N THR A 291 39.27 12.84 -25.30
CA THR A 291 40.64 12.64 -25.84
C THR A 291 41.54 11.74 -24.97
N GLY A 292 41.89 10.57 -25.50
CA GLY A 292 43.30 10.17 -25.67
C GLY A 292 44.21 9.84 -24.48
N ASP A 293 43.71 9.42 -23.30
CA ASP A 293 44.58 8.76 -22.31
C ASP A 293 43.98 7.42 -21.87
N SER A 294 44.38 6.36 -22.58
CA SER A 294 44.07 4.98 -22.24
C SER A 294 44.78 4.61 -20.94
N ARG A 295 44.17 4.94 -19.80
CA ARG A 295 44.54 4.35 -18.50
C ARG A 295 43.29 3.74 -17.87
N SER A 296 43.12 2.46 -18.15
CA SER A 296 42.26 1.54 -17.38
C SER A 296 42.50 1.72 -15.87
N PRO A 297 41.46 1.89 -15.03
CA PRO A 297 41.64 2.01 -13.59
C PRO A 297 41.88 0.62 -12.99
N THR A 298 43.12 0.14 -13.04
CA THR A 298 43.58 -0.99 -12.23
C THR A 298 43.90 -0.50 -10.82
N VAL A 299 43.12 -0.99 -9.86
CA VAL A 299 43.33 -0.81 -8.43
C VAL A 299 44.73 -1.35 -8.07
N ARG A 300 45.64 -0.47 -7.63
CA ARG A 300 46.91 -0.88 -7.03
C ARG A 300 46.64 -1.51 -5.65
N LEU A 301 46.77 -2.83 -5.56
CA LEU A 301 47.05 -3.53 -4.30
C LEU A 301 48.51 -3.24 -3.90
N GLY A 302 48.70 -2.57 -2.76
CA GLY A 302 49.98 -2.48 -2.06
C GLY A 302 49.81 -3.00 -0.63
N LYS A 303 50.49 -4.09 -0.30
CA LYS A 303 50.51 -4.74 1.01
C LYS A 303 51.19 -3.87 2.08
N ILE A 304 50.54 -3.80 3.25
CA ILE A 304 51.04 -3.84 4.64
C ILE A 304 52.52 -3.47 4.89
N ALA A 305 52.72 -2.40 5.67
CA ALA A 305 53.72 -2.40 6.76
C ALA A 305 53.29 -1.41 7.86
N SER A 306 53.22 -1.94 9.08
CA SER A 306 52.89 -1.27 10.34
C SER A 306 53.93 -0.23 10.77
N VAL A 307 53.51 0.84 11.45
CA VAL A 307 54.02 1.36 12.74
C VAL A 307 53.33 2.71 13.05
N ALA A 308 52.91 2.83 14.30
CA ALA A 308 52.19 3.93 14.94
C ALA A 308 52.87 5.31 14.83
N LEU A 309 52.09 6.40 14.89
CA LEU A 309 52.00 7.25 16.08
C LEU A 309 50.95 8.37 15.91
N PHE A 310 50.33 8.67 17.04
CA PHE A 310 49.33 9.67 17.36
C PHE A 310 49.51 11.09 16.80
N ALA A 311 48.35 11.78 16.75
CA ALA A 311 48.14 13.21 16.90
C ALA A 311 48.53 14.13 15.73
N PHE A 312 47.52 14.54 14.95
CA PHE A 312 47.14 15.94 14.73
C PHE A 312 45.92 15.93 13.80
N LEU A 313 44.76 16.34 14.32
CA LEU A 313 43.63 17.01 13.62
C LEU A 313 42.37 16.99 14.51
N THR A 314 42.49 17.60 15.69
CA THR A 314 41.38 18.36 16.25
C THR A 314 41.42 19.75 15.62
N GLY A 315 40.28 20.25 15.17
CA GLY A 315 40.08 21.68 14.94
C GLY A 315 39.78 22.12 13.52
N CYS A 316 38.62 21.73 12.99
CA CYS A 316 37.74 22.70 12.33
C CYS A 316 36.32 22.42 12.82
N ALA A 317 36.00 23.06 13.93
CA ALA A 317 34.64 23.21 14.41
C ALA A 317 33.84 23.97 13.36
N THR A 318 32.86 23.31 12.75
CA THR A 318 31.67 24.01 12.27
C THR A 318 30.84 24.36 13.49
N LEU A 319 31.07 25.55 14.04
CA LEU A 319 30.13 26.24 14.90
C LEU A 319 28.88 26.58 14.08
N GLY A 320 27.94 25.64 14.08
CA GLY A 320 26.51 25.92 13.90
C GLY A 320 25.85 25.69 15.26
N VAL A 321 25.80 26.73 16.09
CA VAL A 321 25.09 26.69 17.37
C VAL A 321 23.59 26.82 17.08
N GLY A 322 22.83 25.78 17.42
CA GLY A 322 21.38 25.83 17.66
C GLY A 322 20.53 24.81 16.89
N GLY A 323 20.34 23.60 17.44
CA GLY A 323 19.26 22.68 17.02
C GLY A 323 19.40 21.22 17.52
N SER A 324 18.76 20.91 18.65
CA SER A 324 18.21 19.59 19.07
C SER A 324 18.60 18.33 18.26
N GLY A 325 19.82 17.80 18.39
CA GLY A 325 20.18 16.49 17.79
C GLY A 325 19.71 15.30 18.64
N VAL A 326 19.24 14.22 18.00
CA VAL A 326 19.00 12.92 18.67
C VAL A 326 20.33 12.30 19.10
N ASP A 327 20.43 11.80 20.34
CA ASP A 327 21.62 11.12 20.85
C ASP A 327 21.77 9.70 20.27
N ARG A 328 22.38 9.63 19.09
CA ARG A 328 22.62 8.38 18.37
C ARG A 328 23.50 7.41 19.16
N GLY A 329 24.48 7.93 19.92
CA GLY A 329 25.42 7.11 20.69
C GLY A 329 24.72 6.34 21.81
N SER A 330 23.76 6.97 22.48
CA SER A 330 22.93 6.30 23.49
C SER A 330 22.07 5.18 22.89
N ILE A 331 21.47 5.40 21.71
CA ILE A 331 20.70 4.35 21.02
C ILE A 331 21.61 3.17 20.63
N ASP A 332 22.79 3.45 20.06
CA ASP A 332 23.75 2.40 19.69
C ASP A 332 24.23 1.60 20.91
N ALA A 333 24.44 2.26 22.05
CA ALA A 333 24.83 1.62 23.30
C ALA A 333 23.74 0.69 23.86
N LEU A 334 22.48 1.13 23.87
CA LEU A 334 21.33 0.30 24.29
C LEU A 334 21.25 -0.97 23.44
N LEU A 335 21.33 -0.82 22.11
CA LEU A 335 21.25 -1.93 21.16
C LEU A 335 22.49 -2.83 21.12
N GLY A 336 23.60 -2.40 21.71
CA GLY A 336 24.87 -3.14 21.79
C GLY A 336 25.12 -3.80 23.14
N THR A 337 24.21 -3.68 24.10
CA THR A 337 24.39 -4.20 25.46
C THR A 337 23.95 -5.66 25.53
N SER A 338 24.79 -6.55 26.05
CA SER A 338 24.39 -7.96 26.29
C SER A 338 23.28 -8.05 27.35
N PRO A 339 22.23 -8.86 27.14
CA PRO A 339 22.09 -9.86 26.06
C PRO A 339 21.37 -9.37 24.78
N LEU A 340 20.98 -8.09 24.70
CA LEU A 340 20.26 -7.49 23.57
C LEU A 340 21.10 -7.44 22.28
N ASP A 341 22.43 -7.46 22.40
CA ASP A 341 23.37 -7.56 21.28
C ASP A 341 23.20 -8.81 20.42
N ARG A 342 22.42 -9.80 20.89
CA ARG A 342 22.03 -11.01 20.15
C ARG A 342 20.78 -10.82 19.28
N ALA A 343 19.93 -9.86 19.60
CA ALA A 343 18.72 -9.61 18.85
C ALA A 343 19.02 -8.83 17.56
N HIS A 344 18.23 -9.07 16.52
CA HIS A 344 18.31 -8.31 15.28
C HIS A 344 17.41 -7.08 15.40
N PHE A 345 18.01 -5.89 15.42
CA PHE A 345 17.27 -4.62 15.47
C PHE A 345 17.30 -3.87 14.15
N GLY A 346 16.12 -3.50 13.66
CA GLY A 346 15.90 -2.55 12.58
C GLY A 346 15.27 -1.28 13.14
N VAL A 347 15.94 -0.15 12.97
CA VAL A 347 15.46 1.15 13.47
C VAL A 347 15.56 2.19 12.37
N LEU A 348 14.49 2.95 12.16
CA LEU A 348 14.53 4.16 11.36
C LEU A 348 13.71 5.23 12.07
N ALA A 349 14.30 6.41 12.26
CA ALA A 349 13.62 7.59 12.77
C ALA A 349 13.95 8.78 11.87
N ILE A 350 12.92 9.55 11.49
CA ILE A 350 13.03 10.70 10.60
C ILE A 350 12.31 11.92 11.18
N ASP A 351 12.76 13.11 10.82
CA ASP A 351 12.01 14.34 11.02
C ASP A 351 10.73 14.30 10.17
N ALA A 352 9.57 14.44 10.81
CA ALA A 352 8.27 14.30 10.15
C ALA A 352 8.01 15.39 9.10
N ARG A 353 8.62 16.57 9.25
CA ARG A 353 8.41 17.72 8.35
C ARG A 353 9.37 17.69 7.17
N THR A 354 10.65 17.40 7.40
CA THR A 354 11.69 17.50 6.37
C THR A 354 12.06 16.14 5.77
N GLY A 355 11.64 15.03 6.38
CA GLY A 355 12.04 13.68 5.98
C GLY A 355 13.49 13.32 6.32
N ARG A 356 14.22 14.23 7.00
CA ARG A 356 15.64 14.04 7.32
C ARG A 356 15.82 12.88 8.29
N THR A 357 16.71 11.95 7.99
CA THR A 357 17.05 10.85 8.90
C THR A 357 17.68 11.36 10.21
N LEU A 358 17.02 11.06 11.32
CA LEU A 358 17.50 11.32 12.67
C LEU A 358 18.35 10.16 13.17
N TYR A 359 17.91 8.92 12.94
CA TYR A 359 18.64 7.70 13.25
C TYR A 359 18.28 6.59 12.26
N ALA A 360 19.23 5.73 11.90
CA ALA A 360 18.98 4.57 11.04
C ALA A 360 19.95 3.43 11.35
N ARG A 361 19.41 2.23 11.53
CA ARG A 361 20.12 0.96 11.67
C ARG A 361 19.33 -0.13 10.96
N ASP A 362 19.96 -0.82 10.02
CA ASP A 362 19.35 -1.93 9.27
C ASP A 362 17.96 -1.63 8.68
N ALA A 363 17.71 -0.37 8.29
CA ALA A 363 16.42 0.13 7.85
C ALA A 363 15.88 -0.55 6.57
N GLN A 364 16.76 -1.19 5.80
CA GLN A 364 16.48 -1.93 4.57
C GLN A 364 16.43 -3.46 4.76
N ARG A 365 16.64 -3.95 5.98
CA ARG A 365 16.61 -5.39 6.28
C ARG A 365 15.18 -5.83 6.56
N TRP A 366 14.91 -7.09 6.24
CA TRP A 366 13.63 -7.73 6.52
C TRP A 366 13.50 -8.11 7.97
N PHE A 367 12.32 -7.83 8.52
CA PHE A 367 11.89 -8.24 9.85
C PHE A 367 10.48 -8.81 9.76
N VAL A 368 10.17 -9.77 10.62
CA VAL A 368 8.78 -10.13 10.89
C VAL A 368 8.17 -8.97 11.68
N PRO A 369 7.09 -8.32 11.21
CA PRO A 369 6.56 -7.11 11.86
C PRO A 369 5.78 -7.34 13.14
N ALA A 370 5.32 -8.56 13.40
CA ALA A 370 4.17 -8.78 14.28
C ALA A 370 3.02 -7.80 13.92
N SER A 371 2.31 -7.27 14.92
CA SER A 371 1.16 -6.37 14.70
C SER A 371 1.46 -5.02 14.01
N ASN A 372 2.71 -4.65 13.74
CA ASN A 372 3.01 -3.53 12.84
C ASN A 372 2.53 -3.77 11.40
N GLN A 373 2.25 -5.03 11.03
CA GLN A 373 1.55 -5.37 9.78
C GLN A 373 0.23 -4.59 9.63
N LYS A 374 -0.49 -4.37 10.74
CA LYS A 374 -1.76 -3.64 10.76
C LYS A 374 -1.64 -2.19 10.30
N ILE A 375 -0.46 -1.56 10.39
CA ILE A 375 -0.23 -0.23 9.81
C ILE A 375 -0.45 -0.27 8.29
N LEU A 376 0.07 -1.30 7.61
CA LEU A 376 -0.01 -1.43 6.15
C LEU A 376 -1.47 -1.56 5.69
N ILE A 377 -2.23 -2.45 6.35
CA ILE A 377 -3.60 -2.75 5.94
C ILE A 377 -4.59 -1.68 6.35
N THR A 378 -4.45 -1.12 7.55
CA THR A 378 -5.32 -0.01 7.95
C THR A 378 -5.08 1.22 7.09
N ALA A 379 -3.83 1.51 6.70
CA ALA A 379 -3.54 2.58 5.74
C ALA A 379 -4.17 2.31 4.36
N ALA A 380 -4.10 1.07 3.87
CA ALA A 380 -4.72 0.66 2.61
C ALA A 380 -6.25 0.77 2.68
N ALA A 381 -6.89 0.20 3.70
CA ALA A 381 -8.33 0.28 3.92
C ALA A 381 -8.81 1.72 4.04
N TRP A 382 -8.13 2.52 4.87
CA TRP A 382 -8.44 3.93 5.06
C TRP A 382 -8.36 4.73 3.78
N THR A 383 -7.35 4.49 2.95
CA THR A 383 -7.14 5.22 1.69
C THR A 383 -8.12 4.76 0.60
N LEU A 384 -8.29 3.44 0.43
CA LEU A 384 -9.03 2.87 -0.68
C LEU A 384 -10.54 2.84 -0.46
N LEU A 385 -11.00 2.58 0.77
CA LEU A 385 -12.43 2.57 1.10
C LEU A 385 -12.90 3.94 1.60
N GLY A 386 -12.01 4.66 2.29
CA GLY A 386 -12.28 5.97 2.88
C GLY A 386 -12.73 5.87 4.35
N PRO A 387 -12.40 6.87 5.19
CA PRO A 387 -12.67 6.83 6.63
C PRO A 387 -14.16 6.75 7.00
N GLN A 388 -15.05 7.15 6.08
CA GLN A 388 -16.51 7.14 6.25
C GLN A 388 -17.18 5.88 5.69
N TYR A 389 -16.41 4.94 5.13
CA TYR A 389 -16.93 3.66 4.66
C TYR A 389 -17.64 2.93 5.82
N ARG A 390 -18.75 2.26 5.51
CA ARG A 390 -19.52 1.45 6.46
C ARG A 390 -19.82 0.10 5.84
N PHE A 391 -19.67 -0.94 6.64
CA PHE A 391 -20.16 -2.27 6.29
C PHE A 391 -21.69 -2.29 6.39
N ARG A 392 -22.32 -3.16 5.61
CA ARG A 392 -23.77 -3.32 5.58
C ARG A 392 -24.14 -4.77 5.77
N THR A 393 -24.92 -5.06 6.80
CA THR A 393 -25.51 -6.38 7.03
C THR A 393 -27.00 -6.30 6.75
N GLU A 394 -27.47 -7.02 5.72
CA GLU A 394 -28.83 -6.87 5.20
C GLU A 394 -29.60 -8.19 5.26
N ILE A 395 -30.90 -8.14 5.61
CA ILE A 395 -31.81 -9.28 5.50
C ILE A 395 -32.88 -8.96 4.46
N TRP A 396 -33.00 -9.86 3.48
CA TRP A 396 -33.93 -9.77 2.36
C TRP A 396 -34.98 -10.89 2.44
N ALA A 397 -36.24 -10.57 2.14
CA ALA A 397 -37.23 -11.57 1.76
C ALA A 397 -37.03 -11.91 0.28
N SER A 398 -36.93 -13.20 -0.08
CA SER A 398 -36.76 -13.65 -1.47
C SER A 398 -38.08 -13.88 -2.23
N GLY A 399 -39.21 -13.61 -1.59
CA GLY A 399 -40.56 -13.85 -2.13
C GLY A 399 -41.61 -12.90 -1.58
N PRO A 400 -42.88 -13.04 -1.99
CA PRO A 400 -43.96 -12.18 -1.55
C PRO A 400 -44.25 -12.35 -0.05
N LEU A 401 -44.47 -11.23 0.64
CA LEU A 401 -44.94 -11.18 2.02
C LEU A 401 -46.41 -10.72 2.04
N GLU A 402 -47.31 -11.61 2.46
CA GLU A 402 -48.75 -11.33 2.55
C GLU A 402 -49.29 -11.77 3.91
N ASN A 403 -50.01 -10.88 4.61
CA ASN A 403 -50.61 -11.14 5.93
C ASN A 403 -49.62 -11.76 6.95
N GLY A 404 -48.37 -11.32 6.90
CA GLY A 404 -47.27 -11.79 7.75
C GLY A 404 -46.69 -13.16 7.40
N ARG A 405 -47.12 -13.78 6.30
CA ARG A 405 -46.54 -15.00 5.74
C ARG A 405 -45.67 -14.68 4.52
N LEU A 406 -44.38 -15.02 4.59
CA LEU A 406 -43.42 -14.92 3.50
C LEU A 406 -43.41 -16.24 2.71
N ASP A 407 -43.85 -16.24 1.44
CA ASP A 407 -43.67 -17.39 0.52
C ASP A 407 -42.27 -17.35 -0.11
N GLY A 408 -41.27 -17.76 0.66
CA GLY A 408 -39.87 -17.76 0.26
C GLY A 408 -38.93 -17.87 1.45
N ASP A 409 -37.66 -17.59 1.19
CA ASP A 409 -36.58 -17.59 2.19
C ASP A 409 -36.32 -16.17 2.72
N LEU A 410 -35.85 -16.10 3.97
CA LEU A 410 -35.08 -14.96 4.47
C LEU A 410 -33.62 -15.14 4.05
N VAL A 411 -32.99 -14.09 3.53
CA VAL A 411 -31.61 -14.13 3.04
C VAL A 411 -30.81 -13.03 3.73
N LEU A 412 -29.92 -13.40 4.64
CA LEU A 412 -28.92 -12.49 5.18
C LEU A 412 -27.74 -12.40 4.21
N VAL A 413 -27.35 -11.20 3.82
CA VAL A 413 -26.15 -10.95 3.01
C VAL A 413 -25.00 -10.55 3.93
N GLY A 414 -24.01 -11.44 4.06
CA GLY A 414 -22.79 -11.18 4.83
C GLY A 414 -21.81 -10.30 4.05
N SER A 415 -21.38 -9.19 4.66
CA SER A 415 -20.40 -8.26 4.08
C SER A 415 -19.05 -8.25 4.82
N GLY A 416 -18.92 -9.06 5.86
CA GLY A 416 -17.74 -9.09 6.73
C GLY A 416 -17.71 -8.03 7.82
N ASP A 417 -18.87 -7.45 8.15
CA ASP A 417 -19.00 -6.40 9.17
C ASP A 417 -18.30 -6.78 10.48
N PRO A 418 -17.19 -6.11 10.82
CA PRO A 418 -16.41 -6.47 12.00
C PRO A 418 -16.98 -5.89 13.29
N SER A 419 -18.11 -5.16 13.21
CA SER A 419 -18.66 -4.42 14.34
C SER A 419 -19.71 -5.16 15.15
N LEU A 420 -20.11 -6.38 14.73
CA LEU A 420 -21.14 -7.17 15.42
C LEU A 420 -20.59 -7.83 16.70
N SER A 421 -20.01 -7.05 17.60
CA SER A 421 -19.38 -7.51 18.85
C SER A 421 -19.68 -6.58 20.02
N ALA A 422 -19.39 -7.06 21.24
CA ALA A 422 -19.47 -6.25 22.47
C ALA A 422 -18.58 -4.98 22.47
N ARG A 423 -17.74 -4.77 21.44
CA ARG A 423 -16.96 -3.55 21.26
C ARG A 423 -17.81 -2.38 20.77
N TYR A 424 -18.84 -2.66 19.98
CA TYR A 424 -19.70 -1.63 19.36
C TYR A 424 -21.18 -1.79 19.73
N TRP A 425 -21.53 -2.90 20.37
CA TRP A 425 -22.84 -3.24 20.90
C TRP A 425 -22.73 -3.66 22.36
N GLU A 426 -23.86 -3.83 23.04
CA GLU A 426 -23.87 -4.50 24.36
C GLU A 426 -23.34 -5.95 24.25
N SER A 427 -23.66 -6.63 23.14
CA SER A 427 -23.05 -7.90 22.72
C SER A 427 -23.30 -8.14 21.22
N GLY A 428 -22.59 -9.08 20.60
CA GLY A 428 -22.89 -9.52 19.24
C GLY A 428 -24.30 -10.09 19.08
N THR A 429 -24.85 -10.73 20.12
CA THR A 429 -26.25 -11.22 20.11
C THR A 429 -27.27 -10.08 20.13
N GLU A 430 -26.96 -8.94 20.74
CA GLU A 430 -27.84 -7.76 20.69
C GLU A 430 -27.88 -7.15 19.29
N ALA A 431 -26.78 -7.19 18.54
CA ALA A 431 -26.78 -6.82 17.13
C ALA A 431 -27.68 -7.76 16.30
N LEU A 432 -27.67 -9.06 16.58
CA LEU A 432 -28.59 -10.02 15.96
C LEU A 432 -30.04 -9.74 16.34
N ARG A 433 -30.31 -9.41 17.60
CA ARG A 433 -31.66 -9.05 18.07
C ARG A 433 -32.20 -7.83 17.32
N ALA A 434 -31.37 -6.80 17.11
CA ALA A 434 -31.77 -5.63 16.32
C ALA A 434 -32.16 -5.98 14.87
N LEU A 435 -31.43 -6.90 14.23
CA LEU A 435 -31.79 -7.42 12.90
C LEU A 435 -33.11 -8.20 12.92
N SER A 436 -33.29 -9.08 13.90
CA SER A 436 -34.49 -9.92 14.04
C SER A 436 -35.74 -9.12 14.38
N ASP A 437 -35.63 -8.14 15.28
CA ASP A 437 -36.69 -7.20 15.63
C ASP A 437 -37.12 -6.37 14.41
N SER A 438 -36.17 -6.00 13.55
CA SER A 438 -36.45 -5.31 12.29
C SER A 438 -37.22 -6.20 11.31
N VAL A 439 -36.87 -7.49 11.20
CA VAL A 439 -37.61 -8.48 10.39
C VAL A 439 -39.06 -8.62 10.87
N ALA A 440 -39.26 -8.76 12.19
CA ALA A 440 -40.59 -8.84 12.80
C ALA A 440 -41.39 -7.55 12.60
N THR A 441 -40.74 -6.38 12.72
CA THR A 441 -41.34 -5.06 12.50
C THR A 441 -41.74 -4.84 11.03
N ALA A 442 -40.98 -5.40 10.08
CA ALA A 442 -41.32 -5.43 8.66
C ALA A 442 -42.55 -6.31 8.32
N GLY A 443 -43.18 -6.90 9.35
CA GLY A 443 -44.43 -7.62 9.29
C GLY A 443 -44.27 -9.13 9.12
N VAL A 444 -43.05 -9.66 9.07
CA VAL A 444 -42.82 -11.10 8.94
C VAL A 444 -43.18 -11.79 10.26
N ARG A 445 -44.01 -12.84 10.18
CA ARG A 445 -44.38 -13.71 11.30
C ARG A 445 -44.12 -15.18 11.00
N HIS A 446 -44.20 -15.54 9.73
CA HIS A 446 -44.07 -16.92 9.29
C HIS A 446 -43.35 -16.99 7.94
N VAL A 447 -42.31 -17.82 7.83
CA VAL A 447 -41.48 -17.99 6.63
C VAL A 447 -41.64 -19.43 6.13
N THR A 448 -42.10 -19.60 4.88
CA THR A 448 -42.31 -20.95 4.30
C THR A 448 -41.03 -21.65 3.89
N GLY A 449 -39.99 -20.87 3.65
CA GLY A 449 -38.66 -21.36 3.31
C GLY A 449 -37.74 -21.44 4.52
N SER A 450 -36.45 -21.21 4.25
CA SER A 450 -35.34 -21.22 5.19
C SER A 450 -34.87 -19.80 5.54
N LEU A 451 -34.08 -19.70 6.60
CA LEU A 451 -33.13 -18.60 6.83
C LEU A 451 -31.79 -18.96 6.17
N LEU A 452 -31.40 -18.22 5.13
CA LEU A 452 -30.18 -18.45 4.38
C LEU A 452 -29.17 -17.33 4.64
N VAL A 453 -27.98 -17.68 5.10
CA VAL A 453 -26.85 -16.76 5.24
C VAL A 453 -25.97 -16.87 4.00
N ASP A 454 -26.04 -15.85 3.15
CA ASP A 454 -25.25 -15.70 1.95
C ASP A 454 -23.90 -15.06 2.28
N VAL A 455 -22.85 -15.87 2.28
CA VAL A 455 -21.44 -15.46 2.47
C VAL A 455 -20.63 -15.59 1.18
N SER A 456 -21.30 -15.78 0.04
CA SER A 456 -20.68 -16.11 -1.24
C SER A 456 -19.80 -15.00 -1.84
N ALA A 457 -19.87 -13.79 -1.29
CA ALA A 457 -18.98 -12.69 -1.65
C ALA A 457 -17.52 -12.98 -1.29
N TRP A 458 -17.28 -13.84 -0.30
CA TRP A 458 -15.95 -14.23 0.17
C TRP A 458 -15.72 -15.71 -0.13
N ASP A 459 -14.46 -16.14 -0.12
CA ASP A 459 -14.17 -17.58 -0.14
C ASP A 459 -14.54 -18.24 1.19
N SER A 460 -14.49 -19.58 1.22
CA SER A 460 -14.84 -20.36 2.40
C SER A 460 -13.67 -20.55 3.38
N ALA A 461 -12.52 -19.94 3.14
CA ALA A 461 -11.40 -20.04 4.07
C ALA A 461 -11.69 -19.16 5.28
N SER A 462 -11.63 -19.73 6.48
CA SER A 462 -11.82 -18.99 7.73
C SER A 462 -10.51 -18.72 8.47
N VAL A 463 -9.43 -19.43 8.11
CA VAL A 463 -8.12 -19.32 8.75
C VAL A 463 -7.16 -18.55 7.84
N ALA A 464 -6.56 -17.50 8.37
CA ALA A 464 -5.55 -16.74 7.66
C ALA A 464 -4.34 -17.62 7.25
N PRO A 465 -3.72 -17.39 6.07
CA PRO A 465 -2.61 -18.19 5.61
C PRO A 465 -1.47 -18.26 6.62
N THR A 466 -0.84 -19.43 6.75
CA THR A 466 0.34 -19.65 7.63
C THR A 466 0.11 -19.36 9.12
N ARG A 467 -1.14 -19.29 9.59
CA ARG A 467 -1.47 -19.25 11.02
C ARG A 467 -1.15 -20.58 11.68
N GLU A 468 -0.52 -20.52 12.85
CA GLU A 468 -0.19 -21.71 13.63
C GLU A 468 -1.46 -22.35 14.20
N VAL A 469 -1.53 -23.68 14.15
CA VAL A 469 -2.73 -24.43 14.56
C VAL A 469 -3.00 -24.28 16.07
N ASP A 470 -1.93 -24.15 16.86
CA ASP A 470 -2.03 -24.01 18.32
C ASP A 470 -2.63 -22.66 18.74
N ASP A 471 -2.53 -21.63 17.88
CA ASP A 471 -3.13 -20.31 18.14
C ASP A 471 -4.67 -20.35 18.04
N LEU A 472 -5.24 -21.31 17.29
CA LEU A 472 -6.67 -21.35 16.94
C LEU A 472 -7.61 -21.70 18.11
N ILE A 473 -7.10 -21.78 19.34
CA ILE A 473 -7.91 -21.90 20.56
C ILE A 473 -7.99 -20.59 21.34
N PHE A 474 -7.02 -19.69 21.17
CA PHE A 474 -6.95 -18.41 21.84
C PHE A 474 -7.69 -17.33 21.05
N ASP A 475 -8.27 -16.37 21.75
CA ASP A 475 -9.04 -15.25 21.19
C ASP A 475 -8.32 -14.52 20.04
N TYR A 476 -7.03 -14.19 20.21
CA TYR A 476 -6.21 -13.53 19.18
C TYR A 476 -6.04 -14.37 17.90
N GLY A 477 -6.28 -15.68 17.97
CA GLY A 477 -6.24 -16.63 16.87
C GLY A 477 -7.59 -16.87 16.21
N ALA A 478 -8.66 -16.15 16.61
CA ALA A 478 -10.01 -16.31 16.09
C ALA A 478 -10.07 -16.33 14.56
N THR A 479 -10.94 -17.19 14.03
CA THR A 479 -11.16 -17.35 12.60
C THR A 479 -12.21 -16.34 12.10
N GLY A 480 -12.18 -16.05 10.80
CA GLY A 480 -13.02 -15.01 10.17
C GLY A 480 -14.09 -15.55 9.23
N GLY A 481 -14.76 -14.63 8.54
CA GLY A 481 -15.75 -14.94 7.51
C GLY A 481 -16.70 -13.78 7.21
N ALA A 482 -17.45 -13.87 6.12
CA ALA A 482 -18.32 -12.76 5.67
C ALA A 482 -19.52 -12.49 6.61
N PHE A 483 -19.81 -13.39 7.55
CA PHE A 483 -20.79 -13.15 8.60
C PHE A 483 -20.35 -13.86 9.87
N ALA A 484 -19.94 -13.09 10.87
CA ALA A 484 -19.52 -13.59 12.17
C ALA A 484 -19.77 -12.49 13.21
N ILE A 485 -19.94 -12.89 14.47
CA ILE A 485 -20.21 -11.97 15.58
C ILE A 485 -19.19 -12.20 16.70
N ASP A 486 -19.15 -11.26 17.65
CA ASP A 486 -18.27 -11.29 18.82
C ASP A 486 -16.80 -11.52 18.45
N GLU A 487 -16.33 -10.89 17.36
CA GLU A 487 -14.94 -10.98 16.89
C GLU A 487 -14.47 -12.44 16.63
N GLY A 488 -15.42 -13.34 16.32
CA GLY A 488 -15.13 -14.76 16.10
C GLY A 488 -14.82 -15.52 17.39
N GLU A 489 -15.22 -14.99 18.53
CA GLU A 489 -14.97 -15.57 19.85
C GLU A 489 -16.22 -16.22 20.45
N ILE A 490 -16.01 -17.21 21.32
CA ILE A 490 -17.05 -17.72 22.21
C ILE A 490 -16.66 -17.39 23.65
N ARG A 491 -17.47 -16.55 24.28
CA ARG A 491 -17.37 -16.23 25.70
C ARG A 491 -18.06 -17.32 26.51
N VAL A 492 -17.36 -17.85 27.50
CA VAL A 492 -17.83 -18.88 28.42
C VAL A 492 -17.85 -18.30 29.82
N VAL A 493 -19.02 -18.32 30.46
CA VAL A 493 -19.17 -17.95 31.88
C VAL A 493 -19.43 -19.23 32.66
N ALA A 494 -18.52 -19.56 33.58
CA ALA A 494 -18.62 -20.76 34.37
C ALA A 494 -18.84 -20.43 35.86
N ARG A 495 -19.84 -21.08 36.44
CA ARG A 495 -20.25 -20.92 37.84
C ARG A 495 -20.16 -22.27 38.55
N PRO A 496 -19.70 -22.30 39.80
CA PRO A 496 -19.62 -23.53 40.56
C PRO A 496 -21.03 -24.06 40.81
N GLY A 497 -21.16 -25.37 40.72
CA GLY A 497 -22.33 -26.08 41.23
C GLY A 497 -22.40 -26.02 42.76
N PRO A 498 -23.44 -26.61 43.37
CA PRO A 498 -23.72 -26.41 44.79
C PRO A 498 -22.66 -27.04 45.73
N TRP A 499 -21.91 -28.04 45.25
CA TRP A 499 -20.91 -28.76 46.07
C TRP A 499 -19.67 -29.14 45.25
N PRO A 500 -18.47 -29.18 45.86
CA PRO A 500 -17.27 -29.68 45.21
C PRO A 500 -17.46 -31.10 44.63
N GLY A 501 -16.91 -31.34 43.43
CA GLY A 501 -17.01 -32.59 42.68
C GLY A 501 -18.18 -32.66 41.69
N LEU A 502 -19.23 -31.85 41.89
CA LEU A 502 -20.37 -31.76 40.97
C LEU A 502 -20.02 -30.96 39.70
N PRO A 503 -20.75 -31.16 38.59
CA PRO A 503 -20.58 -30.33 37.40
C PRO A 503 -20.74 -28.84 37.71
N ALA A 504 -19.94 -28.00 37.06
CA ALA A 504 -20.13 -26.56 37.06
C ALA A 504 -21.25 -26.19 36.08
N GLU A 505 -21.97 -25.10 36.38
CA GLU A 505 -22.90 -24.49 35.43
C GLU A 505 -22.10 -23.66 34.43
N VAL A 506 -22.33 -23.89 33.13
CA VAL A 506 -21.60 -23.22 32.07
C VAL A 506 -22.58 -22.60 31.09
N GLU A 507 -22.46 -21.30 30.92
CA GLU A 507 -23.16 -20.52 29.90
C GLU A 507 -22.16 -20.08 28.84
N TRP A 508 -22.61 -19.93 27.60
CA TRP A 508 -21.77 -19.42 26.54
C TRP A 508 -22.53 -18.48 25.59
N SER A 509 -21.79 -17.56 24.98
CA SER A 509 -22.27 -16.63 23.97
C SER A 509 -21.26 -16.51 22.84
N PRO A 510 -21.70 -16.45 21.56
CA PRO A 510 -23.08 -16.58 21.11
C PRO A 510 -23.61 -18.02 21.22
N ARG A 511 -24.89 -18.16 21.56
CA ARG A 511 -25.56 -19.46 21.66
C ARG A 511 -26.28 -19.80 20.35
N GLY A 512 -25.64 -20.62 19.52
CA GLY A 512 -26.17 -21.12 18.25
C GLY A 512 -26.93 -22.44 18.36
N THR A 513 -26.24 -23.57 18.48
CA THR A 513 -26.86 -24.88 18.76
C THR A 513 -26.52 -25.35 20.18
N ASP A 514 -27.40 -26.14 20.79
CA ASP A 514 -27.18 -26.61 22.18
C ASP A 514 -26.09 -27.68 22.29
N ASP A 515 -25.75 -28.34 21.17
CA ASP A 515 -24.69 -29.34 21.08
C ASP A 515 -23.31 -28.76 20.73
N PHE A 516 -23.20 -27.44 20.50
CA PHE A 516 -21.93 -26.80 20.16
C PHE A 516 -20.89 -26.90 21.29
N VAL A 517 -21.32 -26.71 22.55
CA VAL A 517 -20.45 -26.80 23.73
C VAL A 517 -20.76 -28.05 24.53
N LEU A 518 -19.74 -28.86 24.79
CA LEU A 518 -19.78 -29.96 25.76
C LEU A 518 -18.97 -29.56 27.00
N SER A 519 -19.66 -29.23 28.09
CA SER A 519 -18.99 -28.94 29.36
C SER A 519 -18.69 -30.21 30.16
N ARG A 520 -17.43 -30.34 30.58
CA ARG A 520 -16.92 -31.31 31.56
C ARG A 520 -16.31 -30.60 32.78
N VAL A 521 -16.54 -29.29 32.88
CA VAL A 521 -16.01 -28.44 33.97
C VAL A 521 -16.65 -28.88 35.28
N ARG A 522 -15.83 -29.00 36.34
CA ARG A 522 -16.26 -29.40 37.67
C ARG A 522 -16.15 -28.28 38.69
N THR A 523 -16.91 -28.43 39.75
CA THR A 523 -16.86 -27.56 40.92
C THR A 523 -15.71 -27.98 41.82
N GLY A 524 -14.80 -27.06 42.09
CA GLY A 524 -13.70 -27.23 43.02
C GLY A 524 -14.06 -26.84 44.44
N ARG A 525 -13.16 -27.11 45.36
CA ARG A 525 -13.20 -26.48 46.69
C ARG A 525 -12.95 -24.97 46.55
N ALA A 526 -13.29 -24.20 47.59
CA ALA A 526 -13.11 -22.74 47.58
C ALA A 526 -11.64 -22.30 47.43
N ASP A 527 -10.69 -23.13 47.88
CA ASP A 527 -9.24 -22.93 47.77
C ASP A 527 -8.62 -23.52 46.50
N ALA A 528 -9.42 -24.20 45.66
CA ALA A 528 -8.91 -24.79 44.42
C ALA A 528 -8.60 -23.71 43.38
N THR A 529 -7.65 -23.98 42.48
CA THR A 529 -7.41 -23.12 41.33
C THR A 529 -8.58 -23.21 40.35
N THR A 530 -9.11 -22.07 39.94
CA THR A 530 -10.02 -21.99 38.79
C THR A 530 -9.20 -22.03 37.51
N ARG A 531 -9.50 -22.99 36.64
CA ARG A 531 -8.88 -23.11 35.31
C ARG A 531 -9.84 -23.85 34.40
N ILE A 532 -10.22 -23.20 33.31
CA ILE A 532 -11.05 -23.77 32.25
C ILE A 532 -10.16 -23.86 31.02
N THR A 533 -10.16 -25.01 30.37
CA THR A 533 -9.47 -25.22 29.10
C THR A 533 -10.47 -25.69 28.07
N ALA A 534 -10.20 -25.35 26.81
CA ALA A 534 -11.02 -25.74 25.69
C ALA A 534 -10.22 -26.58 24.70
N ARG A 535 -10.88 -27.55 24.08
CA ARG A 535 -10.38 -28.23 22.89
C ARG A 535 -11.52 -28.48 21.93
N TYR A 536 -11.23 -28.40 20.64
CA TYR A 536 -12.15 -28.86 19.62
C TYR A 536 -11.93 -30.35 19.35
N LEU A 537 -13.02 -31.11 19.33
CA LEU A 537 -12.95 -32.49 18.86
C LEU A 537 -12.69 -32.51 17.34
N PRO A 538 -11.80 -33.39 16.86
CA PRO A 538 -11.65 -33.62 15.43
C PRO A 538 -13.01 -33.97 14.82
N GLU A 539 -13.27 -33.47 13.61
CA GLU A 539 -14.44 -33.80 12.75
C GLU A 539 -15.83 -33.33 13.23
N THR A 540 -16.08 -33.15 14.54
CA THR A 540 -17.42 -32.79 15.05
C THR A 540 -17.65 -31.30 15.23
N ARG A 541 -16.60 -30.46 15.15
CA ARG A 541 -16.63 -29.00 15.45
C ARG A 541 -17.11 -28.64 16.87
N GLN A 542 -17.38 -29.62 17.74
CA GLN A 542 -17.83 -29.40 19.11
C GLN A 542 -16.68 -28.88 19.98
N LEU A 543 -16.96 -27.84 20.76
CA LEU A 543 -16.05 -27.29 21.76
C LEU A 543 -16.23 -28.04 23.08
N VAL A 544 -15.19 -28.75 23.51
CA VAL A 544 -15.19 -29.45 24.79
C VAL A 544 -14.46 -28.58 25.82
N LEU A 545 -15.17 -28.24 26.89
CA LEU A 545 -14.63 -27.50 28.01
C LEU A 545 -14.28 -28.46 29.14
N ASP A 546 -13.04 -28.41 29.64
CA ASP A 546 -12.58 -29.19 30.78
C ASP A 546 -12.00 -28.27 31.84
N GLY A 547 -11.82 -28.80 33.06
CA GLY A 547 -11.19 -28.10 34.15
C GLY A 547 -12.08 -27.93 35.38
N ASN A 548 -11.81 -26.88 36.15
CA ASN A 548 -12.35 -26.71 37.49
C ASN A 548 -12.67 -25.23 37.77
N VAL A 549 -13.79 -24.96 38.45
CA VAL A 549 -14.16 -23.62 38.96
C VAL A 549 -14.30 -23.70 40.47
N ALA A 550 -13.54 -22.88 41.21
CA ALA A 550 -13.58 -22.85 42.67
C ALA A 550 -14.96 -22.42 43.21
N LEU A 551 -15.39 -23.04 44.30
CA LEU A 551 -16.64 -22.67 44.98
C LEU A 551 -16.58 -21.20 45.43
N GLY A 552 -17.61 -20.42 45.09
CA GLY A 552 -17.69 -18.98 45.39
C GLY A 552 -17.05 -18.06 44.32
N THR A 553 -16.47 -18.63 43.26
CA THR A 553 -15.84 -17.86 42.17
C THR A 553 -16.65 -17.99 40.88
N VAL A 554 -16.90 -16.90 40.19
CA VAL A 554 -17.39 -16.92 38.80
C VAL A 554 -16.23 -16.57 37.89
N ASP A 555 -16.04 -17.32 36.81
CA ASP A 555 -14.98 -17.08 35.85
C ASP A 555 -15.55 -16.89 34.44
N THR A 556 -14.91 -16.03 33.66
CA THR A 556 -15.31 -15.72 32.29
C THR A 556 -14.09 -15.82 31.39
N VAL A 557 -14.13 -16.72 30.41
CA VAL A 557 -13.03 -16.99 29.49
C VAL A 557 -13.53 -16.93 28.06
N ALA A 558 -12.73 -16.37 27.15
CA ALA A 558 -13.02 -16.36 25.72
C ALA A 558 -12.15 -17.39 24.99
N PHE A 559 -12.72 -18.04 23.98
CA PHE A 559 -12.00 -18.95 23.09
C PHE A 559 -12.27 -18.60 21.64
N ALA A 560 -11.31 -18.85 20.75
CA ALA A 560 -11.54 -18.71 19.32
C ALA A 560 -12.59 -19.71 18.80
N GLN A 561 -13.48 -19.25 17.93
CA GLN A 561 -14.35 -20.11 17.14
C GLN A 561 -13.61 -20.64 15.91
N ARG A 562 -13.77 -21.94 15.62
CA ARG A 562 -13.25 -22.56 14.38
C ARG A 562 -14.18 -22.40 13.17
N ASP A 563 -15.48 -22.22 13.40
CA ASP A 563 -16.51 -22.06 12.35
C ASP A 563 -17.50 -20.95 12.74
N PRO A 564 -17.04 -19.69 12.80
CA PRO A 564 -17.83 -18.58 13.31
C PRO A 564 -19.01 -18.24 12.42
N VAL A 565 -18.93 -18.53 11.12
CA VAL A 565 -20.05 -18.30 10.20
C VAL A 565 -21.24 -19.18 10.53
N ARG A 566 -21.03 -20.48 10.78
CA ARG A 566 -22.13 -21.37 11.17
C ARG A 566 -22.66 -21.03 12.55
N GLN A 567 -21.80 -20.68 13.49
CA GLN A 567 -22.24 -20.32 14.82
C GLN A 567 -23.08 -19.03 14.82
N ALA A 568 -22.66 -18.01 14.07
CA ALA A 568 -23.43 -16.78 13.89
C ALA A 568 -24.75 -17.03 13.16
N ALA A 569 -24.76 -17.88 12.12
CA ALA A 569 -25.99 -18.26 11.41
C ALA A 569 -27.00 -18.98 12.32
N ALA A 570 -26.52 -19.92 13.14
CA ALA A 570 -27.35 -20.61 14.13
C ALA A 570 -27.89 -19.65 15.20
N ALA A 571 -27.05 -18.72 15.70
CA ALA A 571 -27.46 -17.71 16.66
C ALA A 571 -28.50 -16.73 16.07
N LEU A 572 -28.36 -16.36 14.79
CA LEU A 572 -29.36 -15.55 14.11
C LEU A 572 -30.69 -16.30 13.96
N SER A 573 -30.67 -17.60 13.64
CA SER A 573 -31.88 -18.42 13.58
C SER A 573 -32.64 -18.38 14.91
N ARG A 574 -31.94 -18.55 16.04
CA ARG A 574 -32.56 -18.40 17.37
C ARG A 574 -33.11 -17.01 17.59
N SER A 575 -32.34 -15.97 17.24
CA SER A 575 -32.78 -14.59 17.41
C SER A 575 -34.05 -14.26 16.60
N ILE A 576 -34.21 -14.83 15.41
CA ILE A 576 -35.41 -14.70 14.57
C ILE A 576 -36.62 -15.39 15.24
N GLU A 577 -36.41 -16.58 15.80
CA GLU A 577 -37.44 -17.31 16.56
C GLU A 577 -37.84 -16.55 17.84
N ASP A 578 -36.87 -16.01 18.58
CA ASP A 578 -37.09 -15.21 19.79
C ASP A 578 -37.87 -13.91 19.49
N ALA A 579 -37.71 -13.34 18.28
CA ALA A 579 -38.51 -12.23 17.79
C ALA A 579 -39.95 -12.61 17.37
N GLY A 580 -40.33 -13.89 17.53
CA GLY A 580 -41.65 -14.40 17.22
C GLY A 580 -41.88 -14.68 15.73
N VAL A 581 -40.81 -14.97 14.97
CA VAL A 581 -40.87 -15.33 13.55
C VAL A 581 -40.55 -16.81 13.37
N THR A 582 -41.52 -17.59 12.88
CA THR A 582 -41.32 -19.03 12.62
C THR A 582 -40.73 -19.25 11.23
N VAL A 583 -39.75 -20.15 11.12
CA VAL A 583 -39.12 -20.56 9.84
C VAL A 583 -39.33 -22.06 9.60
N GLU A 584 -40.05 -22.43 8.53
CA GLU A 584 -40.46 -23.83 8.29
C GLU A 584 -39.29 -24.77 7.94
N GLN A 585 -38.30 -24.31 7.16
CA GLN A 585 -37.23 -25.16 6.61
C GLN A 585 -35.87 -24.95 7.30
N GLY A 586 -35.86 -24.40 8.51
CA GLY A 586 -34.63 -24.16 9.29
C GLY A 586 -33.67 -23.15 8.65
N TRP A 587 -32.37 -23.30 8.90
CA TRP A 587 -31.34 -22.37 8.42
C TRP A 587 -30.23 -23.05 7.62
N GLY A 588 -29.51 -22.28 6.81
CA GLY A 588 -28.36 -22.75 6.05
C GLY A 588 -27.40 -21.64 5.64
N VAL A 589 -26.19 -22.02 5.23
CA VAL A 589 -25.17 -21.10 4.71
C VAL A 589 -24.98 -21.34 3.22
N ARG A 590 -24.75 -20.29 2.44
CA ARG A 590 -24.39 -20.34 1.01
C ARG A 590 -22.99 -19.77 0.83
N TRP A 591 -22.09 -20.62 0.36
CA TRP A 591 -20.65 -20.30 0.23
C TRP A 591 -20.27 -19.98 -1.21
N THR A 592 -21.07 -20.44 -2.17
CA THR A 592 -20.74 -20.36 -3.59
C THR A 592 -21.74 -19.44 -4.30
N PRO A 593 -21.26 -18.46 -5.08
CA PRO A 593 -22.14 -17.64 -5.90
C PRO A 593 -22.95 -18.52 -6.85
N GLY A 594 -24.22 -18.20 -7.04
CA GLY A 594 -25.11 -18.98 -7.90
C GLY A 594 -25.82 -20.15 -7.21
N GLU A 595 -25.55 -20.45 -5.93
CA GLU A 595 -26.41 -21.35 -5.16
C GLU A 595 -27.81 -20.73 -5.00
N ALA A 596 -28.85 -21.56 -4.94
CA ALA A 596 -30.22 -21.08 -4.80
C ALA A 596 -30.46 -20.41 -3.44
N VAL A 597 -31.04 -19.20 -3.50
CA VAL A 597 -31.65 -18.50 -2.36
C VAL A 597 -33.06 -18.09 -2.80
N GLY A 598 -34.08 -18.80 -2.33
CA GLY A 598 -35.45 -18.70 -2.84
C GLY A 598 -35.67 -19.42 -4.17
N ARG A 599 -36.89 -19.30 -4.72
CA ARG A 599 -37.27 -19.98 -5.97
C ARG A 599 -36.64 -19.36 -7.24
N GLN A 600 -36.26 -18.09 -7.19
CA GLN A 600 -35.83 -17.31 -8.35
C GLN A 600 -34.64 -16.36 -8.07
N CYS A 601 -34.02 -16.46 -6.89
CA CYS A 601 -32.83 -15.67 -6.58
C CYS A 601 -31.63 -16.59 -6.36
N LEU A 602 -30.43 -16.01 -6.50
CA LEU A 602 -29.16 -16.70 -6.37
C LEU A 602 -28.27 -15.97 -5.36
N ALA A 603 -27.46 -16.75 -4.64
CA ALA A 603 -26.42 -16.23 -3.77
C ALA A 603 -25.50 -15.28 -4.55
N GLY A 604 -25.18 -14.12 -3.97
CA GLY A 604 -24.44 -13.02 -4.57
C GLY A 604 -25.30 -12.05 -5.40
N ALA A 605 -26.59 -12.36 -5.65
CA ALA A 605 -27.44 -11.57 -6.54
C ALA A 605 -28.81 -11.18 -5.94
N VAL A 606 -29.04 -11.43 -4.64
CA VAL A 606 -30.35 -11.20 -4.02
C VAL A 606 -30.83 -9.74 -4.13
N ARG A 607 -29.91 -8.75 -4.04
CA ARG A 607 -30.22 -7.32 -4.18
C ARG A 607 -30.87 -6.95 -5.52
N GLY A 608 -30.54 -7.67 -6.58
CA GLY A 608 -31.06 -7.46 -7.94
C GLY A 608 -32.24 -8.37 -8.28
N CYS A 609 -32.69 -9.23 -7.36
CA CYS A 609 -33.72 -10.21 -7.64
C CYS A 609 -35.11 -9.53 -7.72
N PRO A 610 -35.92 -9.76 -8.78
CA PRO A 610 -37.16 -9.01 -9.01
C PRO A 610 -38.22 -9.07 -7.91
N ARG A 611 -38.19 -10.11 -7.08
CA ARG A 611 -39.12 -10.32 -5.96
C ARG A 611 -38.47 -10.18 -4.59
N ALA A 612 -37.19 -9.82 -4.55
CA ALA A 612 -36.52 -9.63 -3.30
C ALA A 612 -36.91 -8.27 -2.69
N ARG A 613 -37.16 -8.26 -1.37
CA ARG A 613 -37.49 -7.05 -0.62
C ARG A 613 -36.58 -6.94 0.59
N LEU A 614 -35.87 -5.83 0.73
CA LEU A 614 -35.08 -5.52 1.91
C LEU A 614 -36.03 -5.41 3.12
N LEU A 615 -35.73 -6.15 4.19
CA LEU A 615 -36.51 -6.14 5.44
C LEU A 615 -35.78 -5.43 6.56
N ALA A 616 -34.47 -5.68 6.66
CA ALA A 616 -33.61 -5.11 7.69
C ALA A 616 -32.24 -4.76 7.08
N SER A 617 -31.64 -3.68 7.58
CA SER A 617 -30.28 -3.28 7.23
C SER A 617 -29.63 -2.69 8.46
N LEU A 618 -28.42 -3.16 8.75
CA LEU A 618 -27.55 -2.63 9.79
C LEU A 618 -26.29 -2.07 9.16
N GLU A 619 -25.94 -0.84 9.50
CA GLU A 619 -24.69 -0.22 9.09
C GLU A 619 -23.70 -0.22 10.25
N SER A 620 -22.45 -0.60 9.99
CA SER A 620 -21.38 -0.53 10.98
C SER A 620 -21.08 0.93 11.36
N PRO A 621 -20.35 1.17 12.48
CA PRO A 621 -19.59 2.39 12.67
C PRO A 621 -18.70 2.71 11.45
N PRO A 622 -18.32 3.98 11.23
CA PRO A 622 -17.47 4.35 10.10
C PRO A 622 -16.09 3.69 10.24
N LEU A 623 -15.44 3.40 9.11
CA LEU A 623 -14.15 2.70 9.05
C LEU A 623 -13.09 3.32 9.98
N GLN A 624 -13.10 4.64 10.18
CA GLN A 624 -12.20 5.30 11.11
C GLN A 624 -12.30 4.78 12.56
N GLU A 625 -13.50 4.45 13.03
CA GLU A 625 -13.73 3.86 14.36
C GLU A 625 -13.31 2.40 14.38
N LEU A 626 -13.56 1.65 13.30
CA LEU A 626 -13.10 0.27 13.16
C LEU A 626 -11.57 0.19 13.17
N VAL A 627 -10.89 1.12 12.49
CA VAL A 627 -9.43 1.22 12.49
C VAL A 627 -8.89 1.58 13.87
N ARG A 628 -9.58 2.40 14.67
CA ARG A 628 -9.24 2.60 16.08
C ARG A 628 -9.34 1.31 16.88
N GLY A 629 -10.39 0.52 16.63
CA GLY A 629 -10.55 -0.83 17.17
C GLY A 629 -9.46 -1.83 16.74
N VAL A 630 -8.72 -1.53 15.66
CA VAL A 630 -7.57 -2.32 15.21
C VAL A 630 -6.25 -1.81 15.81
N LEU A 631 -5.99 -0.51 15.73
CA LEU A 631 -4.66 0.04 16.01
C LEU A 631 -4.40 0.25 17.51
N GLY A 632 -5.40 0.68 18.30
CA GLY A 632 -5.28 0.87 19.74
C GLY A 632 -5.08 -0.44 20.53
N PRO A 633 -6.10 -1.33 20.54
CA PRO A 633 -6.06 -2.60 21.28
C PRO A 633 -5.39 -3.74 20.48
N SER A 634 -4.95 -3.49 19.24
CA SER A 634 -4.29 -4.48 18.39
C SER A 634 -5.17 -5.65 17.93
N GLN A 635 -6.46 -5.44 17.68
CA GLN A 635 -7.35 -6.54 17.33
C GLN A 635 -7.00 -7.20 15.98
N ASN A 636 -6.59 -8.47 16.04
CA ASN A 636 -6.25 -9.33 14.91
C ASN A 636 -7.44 -9.60 14.00
N TRP A 637 -8.57 -9.99 14.58
CA TRP A 637 -9.73 -10.45 13.83
C TRP A 637 -10.28 -9.36 12.90
N ILE A 638 -10.43 -8.13 13.42
CA ILE A 638 -10.87 -6.99 12.61
C ILE A 638 -9.86 -6.71 11.47
N ALA A 639 -8.55 -6.84 11.71
CA ALA A 639 -7.55 -6.67 10.65
C ALA A 639 -7.68 -7.70 9.52
N GLU A 640 -8.00 -8.96 9.84
CA GLU A 640 -8.26 -9.99 8.83
C GLU A 640 -9.55 -9.72 8.04
N GLN A 641 -10.62 -9.28 8.73
CA GLN A 641 -11.87 -8.89 8.07
C GLN A 641 -11.63 -7.71 7.10
N LEU A 642 -10.77 -6.75 7.45
CA LEU A 642 -10.41 -5.65 6.56
C LEU A 642 -9.65 -6.11 5.30
N ILE A 643 -8.76 -7.10 5.41
CA ILE A 643 -8.11 -7.71 4.24
C ILE A 643 -9.15 -8.35 3.32
N LEU A 644 -10.04 -9.16 3.88
CA LEU A 644 -11.06 -9.87 3.10
C LEU A 644 -12.03 -8.88 2.45
N ALA A 645 -12.41 -7.81 3.17
CA ALA A 645 -13.21 -6.72 2.63
C ALA A 645 -12.51 -5.99 1.48
N LEU A 646 -11.21 -5.68 1.60
CA LEU A 646 -10.42 -5.11 0.50
C LEU A 646 -10.41 -6.03 -0.72
N GLY A 647 -10.25 -7.33 -0.53
CA GLY A 647 -10.33 -8.31 -1.61
C GLY A 647 -11.71 -8.35 -2.29
N ALA A 648 -12.79 -8.21 -1.53
CA ALA A 648 -14.16 -8.19 -2.06
C ALA A 648 -14.50 -6.88 -2.79
N GLU A 649 -14.07 -5.74 -2.27
CA GLU A 649 -14.44 -4.41 -2.78
C GLU A 649 -13.52 -3.93 -3.92
N ARG A 650 -12.25 -4.35 -3.92
CA ARG A 650 -11.21 -3.88 -4.87
C ARG A 650 -10.54 -4.99 -5.66
N GLY A 651 -10.67 -6.25 -5.23
CA GLY A 651 -10.21 -7.43 -5.96
C GLY A 651 -11.35 -8.15 -6.67
N GLU A 652 -11.14 -9.42 -6.99
CA GLU A 652 -12.15 -10.27 -7.65
C GLU A 652 -13.13 -10.92 -6.66
N ARG A 653 -12.70 -11.13 -5.41
CA ARG A 653 -13.45 -11.82 -4.35
C ARG A 653 -12.79 -11.58 -2.99
N GLY A 654 -13.58 -11.60 -1.91
CA GLY A 654 -13.05 -11.58 -0.54
C GLY A 654 -12.23 -12.82 -0.23
N SER A 655 -10.91 -12.70 -0.34
CA SER A 655 -9.93 -13.76 -0.05
C SER A 655 -8.61 -13.11 0.34
N TRP A 656 -7.80 -13.79 1.17
CA TRP A 656 -6.48 -13.26 1.55
C TRP A 656 -5.58 -12.95 0.36
N PRO A 657 -5.43 -13.82 -0.67
CA PRO A 657 -4.58 -13.50 -1.82
C PRO A 657 -5.01 -12.24 -2.56
N GLN A 658 -6.32 -12.04 -2.75
CA GLN A 658 -6.86 -10.85 -3.41
C GLN A 658 -6.67 -9.60 -2.54
N GLY A 659 -7.00 -9.68 -1.25
CA GLY A 659 -6.83 -8.57 -0.30
C GLY A 659 -5.38 -8.15 -0.14
N ILE A 660 -4.45 -9.10 -0.03
CA ILE A 660 -3.00 -8.83 0.01
C ILE A 660 -2.54 -8.20 -1.30
N GLY A 661 -2.99 -8.69 -2.46
CA GLY A 661 -2.67 -8.09 -3.75
C GLY A 661 -3.11 -6.63 -3.85
N VAL A 662 -4.29 -6.30 -3.32
CA VAL A 662 -4.80 -4.92 -3.21
C VAL A 662 -3.92 -4.07 -2.29
N VAL A 663 -3.54 -4.59 -1.11
CA VAL A 663 -2.65 -3.89 -0.18
C VAL A 663 -1.29 -3.62 -0.83
N GLU A 664 -0.67 -4.62 -1.46
CA GLU A 664 0.62 -4.47 -2.13
C GLU A 664 0.56 -3.48 -3.29
N ALA A 665 -0.55 -3.42 -4.04
CA ALA A 665 -0.76 -2.40 -5.06
C ALA A 665 -0.80 -0.99 -4.46
N PHE A 666 -1.57 -0.79 -3.39
CA PHE A 666 -1.60 0.47 -2.65
C PHE A 666 -0.21 0.87 -2.12
N LEU A 667 0.53 -0.08 -1.54
CA LEU A 667 1.86 0.20 -0.98
C LEU A 667 2.82 0.73 -2.05
N ARG A 668 2.79 0.18 -3.26
CA ARG A 668 3.57 0.70 -4.41
C ARG A 668 3.16 2.12 -4.76
N GLU A 669 1.86 2.42 -4.79
CA GLU A 669 1.36 3.79 -5.02
C GLU A 669 1.77 4.77 -3.91
N ALA A 670 1.82 4.31 -2.67
CA ALA A 670 2.35 5.06 -1.54
C ALA A 670 3.89 5.26 -1.61
N GLY A 671 4.56 4.66 -2.60
CA GLY A 671 6.00 4.75 -2.83
C GLY A 671 6.83 3.78 -2.00
N VAL A 672 6.23 2.70 -1.50
CA VAL A 672 6.93 1.57 -0.89
C VAL A 672 7.54 0.70 -2.00
N ASP A 673 8.80 0.32 -1.83
CA ASP A 673 9.48 -0.60 -2.73
C ASP A 673 8.82 -1.98 -2.65
N SER A 674 8.56 -2.62 -3.79
CA SER A 674 7.97 -3.97 -3.82
C SER A 674 8.85 -5.02 -3.13
N LEU A 675 10.15 -4.75 -2.98
CA LEU A 675 11.10 -5.60 -2.25
C LEU A 675 11.19 -5.27 -0.76
N ASP A 676 10.30 -4.43 -0.22
CA ASP A 676 10.26 -4.08 1.21
C ASP A 676 9.08 -4.69 1.97
N VAL A 677 8.11 -5.31 1.29
CA VAL A 677 6.96 -5.96 1.90
C VAL A 677 6.72 -7.33 1.28
N SER A 678 6.52 -8.35 2.12
CA SER A 678 6.02 -9.67 1.71
C SER A 678 4.97 -10.09 2.74
N ALA A 679 3.71 -9.80 2.46
CA ALA A 679 2.59 -10.07 3.36
C ALA A 679 2.00 -11.48 3.16
N ARG A 680 1.45 -12.03 4.24
CA ARG A 680 0.76 -13.33 4.29
C ARG A 680 -0.59 -13.25 4.98
N ASP A 681 -0.75 -12.32 5.92
CA ASP A 681 -2.00 -12.07 6.62
C ASP A 681 -2.22 -10.57 6.91
N GLY A 682 -3.33 -10.30 7.61
CA GLY A 682 -3.74 -8.98 8.02
C GLY A 682 -3.19 -8.54 9.36
N SER A 683 -3.17 -9.47 10.31
CA SER A 683 -2.90 -9.16 11.69
C SER A 683 -1.42 -9.06 12.01
N GLY A 684 -0.56 -9.68 11.20
CA GLY A 684 0.85 -9.86 11.53
C GLY A 684 1.10 -11.05 12.46
N LEU A 685 0.15 -11.98 12.61
CA LEU A 685 0.35 -13.15 13.46
C LEU A 685 1.22 -14.20 12.73
N SER A 686 1.16 -14.22 11.40
CA SER A 686 2.04 -15.04 10.58
C SER A 686 3.50 -14.60 10.72
N ALA A 687 4.34 -15.55 11.12
CA ALA A 687 5.79 -15.41 11.13
C ALA A 687 6.42 -15.33 9.72
N TYR A 688 5.61 -15.53 8.66
CA TYR A 688 6.03 -15.44 7.26
C TYR A 688 5.83 -14.04 6.68
N ASN A 689 5.19 -13.12 7.42
CA ASN A 689 5.19 -11.71 7.05
C ASN A 689 6.61 -11.16 7.14
N LEU A 690 7.01 -10.38 6.15
CA LEU A 690 8.25 -9.62 6.19
C LEU A 690 7.96 -8.16 5.82
N VAL A 691 8.58 -7.23 6.55
CA VAL A 691 8.61 -5.80 6.24
C VAL A 691 9.96 -5.21 6.60
N THR A 692 10.35 -4.11 5.94
CA THR A 692 11.52 -3.32 6.35
C THR A 692 11.11 -2.07 7.15
N PRO A 693 11.94 -1.56 8.07
CA PRO A 693 11.65 -0.30 8.77
C PRO A 693 11.37 0.86 7.81
N ARG A 694 12.05 0.90 6.64
CA ARG A 694 11.80 1.94 5.62
C ARG A 694 10.40 1.85 5.00
N ALA A 695 9.83 0.65 4.80
CA ALA A 695 8.45 0.51 4.34
C ALA A 695 7.45 1.08 5.36
N LEU A 696 7.60 0.76 6.64
CA LEU A 696 6.72 1.28 7.70
C LEU A 696 6.80 2.80 7.78
N ILE A 697 8.00 3.37 7.77
CA ILE A 697 8.18 4.83 7.73
C ILE A 697 7.52 5.43 6.50
N ARG A 698 7.65 4.80 5.33
CA ARG A 698 7.07 5.32 4.09
C ARG A 698 5.54 5.36 4.14
N VAL A 699 4.92 4.32 4.68
CA VAL A 699 3.45 4.29 4.89
C VAL A 699 3.01 5.34 5.91
N LEU A 700 3.74 5.48 7.03
CA LEU A 700 3.44 6.50 8.03
C LEU A 700 3.63 7.93 7.48
N GLN A 701 4.64 8.18 6.65
CA GLN A 701 4.80 9.45 5.93
C GLN A 701 3.63 9.71 4.99
N TYR A 702 3.19 8.70 4.24
CA TYR A 702 2.04 8.80 3.36
C TYR A 702 0.79 9.20 4.15
N MET A 703 0.53 8.53 5.27
CA MET A 703 -0.62 8.84 6.12
C MET A 703 -0.51 10.21 6.79
N ALA A 704 0.69 10.63 7.20
CA ALA A 704 0.93 11.95 7.78
C ALA A 704 0.69 13.13 6.81
N ALA A 705 0.85 12.89 5.50
CA ALA A 705 0.64 13.90 4.47
C ALA A 705 -0.84 14.11 4.11
N ARG A 706 -1.75 13.25 4.60
CA ARG A 706 -3.17 13.32 4.27
C ARG A 706 -3.91 14.42 5.05
N PRO A 707 -5.01 14.98 4.51
CA PRO A 707 -5.84 15.95 5.23
C PRO A 707 -6.45 15.41 6.54
N ASP A 708 -6.73 14.11 6.58
CA ASP A 708 -7.32 13.38 7.72
C ASP A 708 -6.27 12.74 8.64
N ALA A 709 -4.98 13.08 8.48
CA ALA A 709 -3.87 12.54 9.28
C ALA A 709 -4.07 12.62 10.80
N PRO A 710 -4.64 13.70 11.38
CA PRO A 710 -4.89 13.74 12.83
C PRO A 710 -5.84 12.64 13.32
N ILE A 711 -6.82 12.24 12.50
CA ILE A 711 -7.81 11.21 12.87
C ILE A 711 -7.15 9.82 12.81
N TYR A 712 -6.39 9.54 11.75
CA TYR A 712 -5.65 8.27 11.65
C TYR A 712 -4.60 8.13 12.76
N ARG A 713 -3.90 9.22 13.09
CA ARG A 713 -2.93 9.24 14.20
C ARG A 713 -3.59 8.95 15.54
N ALA A 714 -4.75 9.56 15.80
CA ALA A 714 -5.53 9.33 17.03
C ALA A 714 -6.18 7.93 17.11
N ALA A 715 -6.14 7.14 16.03
CA ALA A 715 -6.57 5.74 16.06
C ALA A 715 -5.49 4.80 16.60
N MET A 716 -4.21 5.22 16.60
CA MET A 716 -3.09 4.44 17.15
C MET A 716 -3.09 4.45 18.68
N ALA A 717 -2.40 3.49 19.29
CA ALA A 717 -2.27 3.44 20.74
C ALA A 717 -1.49 4.65 21.26
N GLU A 718 -1.97 5.20 22.38
CA GLU A 718 -1.37 6.32 23.09
C GLU A 718 -1.02 5.90 24.53
N PRO A 719 0.12 6.34 25.09
CA PRO A 719 0.45 6.12 26.50
C PRO A 719 -0.68 6.55 27.43
N GLY A 720 -1.04 5.71 28.40
CA GLY A 720 -2.10 5.99 29.37
C GLY A 720 -3.53 5.92 28.82
N GLU A 721 -3.73 5.63 27.52
CA GLU A 721 -5.06 5.38 26.97
C GLU A 721 -5.56 3.99 27.40
N LYS A 722 -6.71 3.97 28.07
CA LYS A 722 -7.36 2.76 28.55
C LYS A 722 -7.61 1.76 27.41
N ASP A 723 -7.37 0.49 27.68
CA ASP A 723 -7.58 -0.64 26.75
C ASP A 723 -6.66 -0.56 25.52
N SER A 724 -5.65 0.32 25.52
CA SER A 724 -4.64 0.42 24.48
C SER A 724 -3.40 -0.40 24.85
N THR A 725 -2.67 -0.86 23.83
CA THR A 725 -1.41 -1.60 24.04
C THR A 725 -0.26 -0.76 24.61
N LEU A 726 -0.45 0.55 24.81
CA LEU A 726 0.53 1.43 25.47
C LEU A 726 0.02 1.96 26.82
N GLU A 727 -1.10 1.46 27.35
CA GLU A 727 -1.72 1.96 28.58
C GLU A 727 -0.71 2.09 29.74
N GLU A 728 0.11 1.06 29.97
CA GLU A 728 1.12 1.03 31.05
C GLU A 728 2.55 1.31 30.58
N ARG A 729 2.75 1.66 29.29
CA ARG A 729 4.07 1.88 28.69
C ARG A 729 4.30 3.34 28.37
N LEU A 730 5.57 3.74 28.26
CA LEU A 730 5.97 5.11 27.87
C LEU A 730 5.33 6.24 28.70
N SER A 731 5.06 6.00 29.99
CA SER A 731 4.55 7.04 30.91
C SER A 731 5.40 8.32 30.87
N GLY A 732 4.72 9.48 30.86
CA GLY A 732 5.32 10.80 30.66
C GLY A 732 5.37 11.27 29.20
N LEU A 733 4.93 10.44 28.25
CA LEU A 733 4.82 10.79 26.83
C LEU A 733 3.36 10.79 26.33
N GLU A 734 2.40 10.96 27.23
CA GLU A 734 0.97 11.13 26.92
C GLU A 734 0.77 12.34 25.99
N GLY A 735 -0.09 12.21 24.98
CA GLY A 735 -0.31 13.21 23.92
C GLY A 735 0.87 13.43 22.97
N ARG A 736 2.00 12.72 23.17
CA ARG A 736 3.24 12.89 22.38
C ARG A 736 3.58 11.67 21.54
N VAL A 737 3.23 10.46 21.97
CA VAL A 737 3.45 9.22 21.21
C VAL A 737 2.12 8.65 20.74
N PHE A 738 2.05 8.32 19.45
CA PHE A 738 0.94 7.59 18.83
C PHE A 738 1.54 6.48 17.98
N ALA A 739 1.46 5.24 18.43
CA ALA A 739 2.20 4.16 17.80
C ALA A 739 1.44 2.84 17.82
N LYS A 740 1.82 1.95 16.89
CA LYS A 740 1.40 0.56 16.91
C LYS A 740 2.52 -0.28 17.51
N THR A 741 2.14 -1.09 18.50
CA THR A 741 2.94 -2.17 19.09
C THR A 741 2.83 -3.44 18.26
N GLY A 742 3.77 -4.36 18.42
CA GLY A 742 3.57 -5.74 17.96
C GLY A 742 4.48 -6.71 18.67
N THR A 743 3.87 -7.78 19.19
CA THR A 743 4.55 -8.82 19.97
C THR A 743 4.04 -10.19 19.52
N ILE A 744 4.95 -11.07 19.12
CA ILE A 744 4.78 -12.52 18.95
C ILE A 744 6.09 -13.18 19.41
N SER A 745 6.14 -14.51 19.51
CA SER A 745 7.34 -15.20 20.00
C SER A 745 8.63 -14.75 19.29
N ASN A 746 9.57 -14.20 20.07
CA ASN A 746 10.86 -13.67 19.63
C ASN A 746 10.80 -12.44 18.71
N VAL A 747 9.68 -11.72 18.67
CA VAL A 747 9.51 -10.54 17.82
C VAL A 747 8.81 -9.44 18.61
N ASN A 748 9.43 -8.27 18.71
CA ASN A 748 8.86 -7.08 19.34
C ASN A 748 9.03 -5.89 18.40
N SER A 749 8.03 -5.03 18.33
CA SER A 749 8.08 -3.86 17.46
C SER A 749 7.23 -2.71 17.96
N LEU A 750 7.63 -1.50 17.59
CA LEU A 750 6.91 -0.26 17.87
C LEU A 750 7.17 0.74 16.74
N SER A 751 6.12 1.16 16.04
CA SER A 751 6.24 2.15 14.96
C SER A 751 5.11 3.17 15.02
N GLY A 752 5.43 4.44 14.78
CA GLY A 752 4.44 5.51 14.86
C GLY A 752 5.01 6.91 14.81
N TYR A 753 4.31 7.81 15.47
CA TYR A 753 4.58 9.23 15.55
C TYR A 753 5.01 9.62 16.97
N LEU A 754 5.91 10.58 17.05
CA LEU A 754 6.41 11.14 18.31
C LEU A 754 6.54 12.66 18.18
N VAL A 755 6.17 13.41 19.21
CA VAL A 755 6.46 14.84 19.34
C VAL A 755 7.58 15.03 20.37
N ARG A 756 8.70 15.62 19.94
CA ARG A 756 9.87 15.89 20.78
C ARG A 756 9.61 17.02 21.78
N GLU A 757 10.48 17.13 22.79
CA GLU A 757 10.43 18.24 23.77
C GLU A 757 10.62 19.60 23.08
N SER A 758 11.36 19.61 21.96
CA SER A 758 11.51 20.77 21.07
C SER A 758 10.23 21.14 20.31
N GLY A 759 9.19 20.29 20.31
CA GLY A 759 7.99 20.41 19.48
C GLY A 759 8.13 19.84 18.07
N GLU A 760 9.31 19.34 17.69
CA GLU A 760 9.54 18.71 16.39
C GLU A 760 8.84 17.34 16.31
N GLY A 761 8.17 17.07 15.20
CA GLY A 761 7.57 15.76 14.93
C GLY A 761 8.59 14.75 14.41
N VAL A 762 8.47 13.51 14.86
CA VAL A 762 9.28 12.35 14.45
C VAL A 762 8.37 11.24 13.98
N ILE A 763 8.74 10.59 12.88
CA ILE A 763 8.15 9.31 12.47
C ILE A 763 9.22 8.24 12.69
N PHE A 764 8.87 7.17 13.39
CA PHE A 764 9.81 6.13 13.77
C PHE A 764 9.25 4.72 13.52
N ALA A 765 10.16 3.77 13.28
CA ALA A 765 9.89 2.35 13.22
C ALA A 765 11.04 1.60 13.89
N ILE A 766 10.72 0.80 14.91
CA ILE A 766 11.66 -0.02 15.68
C ILE A 766 11.15 -1.46 15.63
N LEU A 767 11.97 -2.38 15.12
CA LEU A 767 11.66 -3.80 14.97
C LEU A 767 12.81 -4.62 15.56
N ALA A 768 12.48 -5.63 16.36
CA ALA A 768 13.40 -6.53 17.01
C ALA A 768 12.98 -7.97 16.73
N ASN A 769 13.89 -8.78 16.17
CA ASN A 769 13.64 -10.19 15.85
C ASN A 769 14.71 -11.09 16.46
N GLY A 770 14.32 -12.30 16.84
CA GLY A 770 15.23 -13.35 17.29
C GLY A 770 15.88 -13.04 18.65
N ALA A 771 15.20 -12.29 19.51
CA ALA A 771 15.77 -11.90 20.80
C ALA A 771 16.07 -13.11 21.70
N GLY A 772 15.17 -14.10 21.75
CA GLY A 772 15.30 -15.23 22.69
C GLY A 772 15.29 -14.78 24.17
N LEU A 773 14.73 -13.60 24.42
CA LEU A 773 14.61 -12.94 25.73
C LEU A 773 13.13 -12.81 26.10
N ASP A 774 12.87 -12.40 27.33
CA ASP A 774 11.51 -12.03 27.74
C ASP A 774 11.05 -10.78 26.97
N ASP A 775 9.79 -10.77 26.54
CA ASP A 775 9.24 -9.66 25.75
C ASP A 775 9.35 -8.33 26.49
N GLY A 776 9.19 -8.32 27.82
CA GLY A 776 9.29 -7.11 28.64
C GLY A 776 10.67 -6.48 28.61
N GLU A 777 11.75 -7.27 28.51
CA GLU A 777 13.13 -6.75 28.43
C GLU A 777 13.38 -6.05 27.09
N VAL A 778 12.89 -6.62 26.00
CA VAL A 778 13.01 -6.04 24.65
C VAL A 778 12.12 -4.80 24.53
N GLU A 779 10.88 -4.87 25.03
CA GLU A 779 9.95 -3.74 25.05
C GLU A 779 10.48 -2.56 25.86
N ALA A 780 11.07 -2.80 27.03
CA ALA A 780 11.70 -1.74 27.83
C ALA A 780 12.85 -1.05 27.09
N THR A 781 13.62 -1.81 26.30
CA THR A 781 14.69 -1.26 25.46
C THR A 781 14.12 -0.40 24.32
N ILE A 782 13.08 -0.89 23.65
CA ILE A 782 12.37 -0.13 22.61
C ILE A 782 11.80 1.17 23.20
N ASP A 783 11.22 1.10 24.39
CA ASP A 783 10.66 2.27 25.08
C ASP A 783 11.75 3.29 25.42
N GLU A 784 12.92 2.84 25.85
CA GLU A 784 14.05 3.75 26.12
C GLU A 784 14.57 4.41 24.84
N ILE A 785 14.61 3.70 23.71
CA ILE A 785 14.93 4.30 22.41
C ILE A 785 13.92 5.40 22.07
N VAL A 786 12.63 5.17 22.29
CA VAL A 786 11.59 6.21 22.08
C VAL A 786 11.80 7.40 23.02
N ARG A 787 12.16 7.18 24.29
CA ARG A 787 12.50 8.27 25.22
C ARG A 787 13.72 9.06 24.76
N VAL A 788 14.75 8.41 24.24
CA VAL A 788 15.93 9.09 23.66
C VAL A 788 15.53 9.90 22.42
N LEU A 789 14.63 9.39 21.58
CA LEU A 789 14.08 10.14 20.44
C LEU A 789 13.22 11.33 20.88
N ALA A 790 12.57 11.26 22.05
CA ALA A 790 11.63 12.27 22.54
C ALA A 790 12.32 13.51 23.14
N ARG A 791 13.57 13.36 23.59
CA ARG A 791 14.44 14.47 24.01
C ARG A 791 14.95 15.22 22.78
#